data_AF-W4FLY0-F1
#
_entry.id   AF-W4FLY0-F1
#
_cell.length_a   1.000
_cell.length_b   1.000
_cell.length_c   1.000
_cell.angle_alpha   90.00
_cell.angle_beta   90.00
_cell.angle_gamma   90.00
#
_symmetry.space_group_name_H-M   'P 1'
#
loop_
_entity.id
_entity.type
_entity.pdbx_description
1 polymer ?
#
loop_
_entity_poly.entity_id
_entity_poly.type
_entity_poly.pdbx_seq_one_letter_code
_entity_poly.pdbx_strand_id
1 'polypeptide(L)'
;MPKKEATAAAAPTADPASNEHGLQFTATSSSFSSEHLPGAPILPGCVHWSADCKLACVTDENIMISTYLNKDLSRFLLHPPFLTRYFLPLPAKDTNVPEPPTLDGVHEDGLDAHGTTTYRILNEQARKQSSNPREISLTKGEASMTFTAAVWGPRGSAPNMSCAIATLTSSGQVGVYYPSTLDLQWKEVVSVSSLLKRHVAANSWSHVTAAIEAHNATDLLFTVPLPRFPQQQKNKASINAAFDAKRQKLSASFVDKVELQSVTTLAWSTATYDPTTGASMSYVALCGKRLSTVWRYEHNYAGTDGLFTSRLDESPVATAVTGVYGWPTCSAWMLMETDAIVVGTSSGNVLMMRLTRQEGSGGRMALEVERVLRTPQLQPVYALHYSLSRVCVAAGNTITVWPIGGDEGAPLTWQAHSHNISCLDVDHCDDHVLFSSSSDGCVKCWDVRTGDAIPIDYLPANNYPIYGMALSPNSVQLAVGYVCPPAAKPSRITQADTTYARLSSGLEFFAAPNARNATLLANSLEAHSSIDSLGDILSYCHAELSTFHAKRAEDGGSVWSAADAKASNDDNDLGQPLYHSFCSILEAKYTDQCQAAALSSDPPPPPMYLQVAYQVVVNMPGTSSAKEADAARLQQRIMAYWCDSVLRCRASTTVHQSRRHTGKAALSTLLMADFLGLVSISPANPHLAALVTSVYATYGTAGDKKRSVAEARPEDLPVRETCGLCAAPVPLTARVLEPVCDNGHALERCFRTLVVIDSAAAVLWKCMVCEAFATGRDKDDNDDDGNGQPQLPVLVCRLCGSYCQRIEY
;
A
#
# COMPACT_ATOMS: atom_id res chain seq x y z
N MET A 1 -51.27 -27.60 -47.54
CA MET A 1 -52.18 -28.08 -46.46
C MET A 1 -51.56 -29.35 -45.86
N PRO A 2 -51.64 -29.59 -44.53
CA PRO A 2 -52.11 -28.74 -43.42
C PRO A 2 -50.92 -28.19 -42.59
N LYS A 3 -50.86 -26.96 -42.08
CA LYS A 3 -51.53 -26.35 -40.90
C LYS A 3 -51.59 -27.21 -39.64
N LYS A 4 -50.81 -26.82 -38.61
CA LYS A 4 -51.25 -26.78 -37.21
C LYS A 4 -50.40 -25.77 -36.41
N GLU A 5 -51.04 -24.66 -36.05
CA GLU A 5 -50.68 -23.81 -34.91
C GLU A 5 -51.18 -24.46 -33.62
N ALA A 6 -50.39 -24.34 -32.55
CA ALA A 6 -50.74 -24.38 -31.11
C ALA A 6 -49.41 -24.43 -30.35
N THR A 7 -49.11 -23.79 -29.22
CA THR A 7 -49.77 -22.84 -28.29
C THR A 7 -48.65 -22.42 -27.33
N ALA A 8 -48.68 -21.19 -26.80
CA ALA A 8 -47.80 -20.76 -25.72
C ALA A 8 -48.09 -21.50 -24.40
N ALA A 9 -47.05 -21.97 -23.70
CA ALA A 9 -46.91 -21.94 -22.22
C ALA A 9 -45.68 -22.73 -21.72
N ALA A 10 -45.09 -22.20 -20.65
CA ALA A 10 -44.23 -22.83 -19.64
C ALA A 10 -42.73 -22.99 -19.95
N ALA A 11 -41.93 -22.27 -19.14
CA ALA A 11 -40.52 -22.56 -18.90
C ALA A 11 -40.31 -24.01 -18.44
N PRO A 12 -39.20 -24.64 -18.86
CA PRO A 12 -38.54 -25.63 -18.03
C PRO A 12 -37.05 -25.28 -17.84
N THR A 13 -36.68 -25.19 -16.56
CA THR A 13 -35.50 -25.80 -15.94
C THR A 13 -34.19 -25.83 -16.74
N ALA A 14 -33.21 -25.10 -16.20
CA ALA A 14 -31.79 -25.21 -16.52
C ALA A 14 -31.33 -26.68 -16.67
N ASP A 15 -30.87 -27.02 -17.86
CA ASP A 15 -30.05 -28.20 -18.11
C ASP A 15 -28.58 -27.85 -17.85
N PRO A 16 -27.86 -28.62 -17.00
CA PRO A 16 -26.43 -28.45 -16.77
C PRO A 16 -25.66 -29.24 -17.84
N ALA A 17 -25.78 -28.87 -19.12
CA ALA A 17 -25.08 -29.58 -20.19
C ALA A 17 -24.88 -28.73 -21.46
N SER A 18 -24.11 -27.65 -21.35
CA SER A 18 -23.33 -27.10 -22.48
C SER A 18 -22.13 -26.30 -21.96
N ASN A 19 -21.11 -27.03 -21.50
CA ASN A 19 -19.78 -26.51 -21.15
C ASN A 19 -18.97 -26.07 -22.41
N GLU A 20 -19.60 -25.32 -23.32
CA GLU A 20 -18.90 -24.71 -24.48
C GLU A 20 -18.63 -23.20 -24.29
N HIS A 21 -19.11 -22.60 -23.19
CA HIS A 21 -18.81 -21.20 -22.82
C HIS A 21 -17.80 -21.02 -21.68
N GLY A 22 -17.19 -22.09 -21.16
CA GLY A 22 -16.39 -22.06 -19.92
C GLY A 22 -14.87 -22.12 -20.09
N LEU A 23 -14.26 -21.31 -20.98
CA LEU A 23 -12.80 -21.37 -21.23
C LEU A 23 -12.09 -20.01 -21.33
N GLN A 24 -12.72 -18.94 -20.85
CA GLN A 24 -12.08 -17.65 -20.61
C GLN A 24 -12.23 -17.29 -19.14
N PHE A 25 -11.25 -16.59 -18.56
CA PHE A 25 -11.43 -15.98 -17.24
C PHE A 25 -12.67 -15.08 -17.29
N THR A 26 -13.74 -15.49 -16.62
CA THR A 26 -14.98 -14.73 -16.51
C THR A 26 -14.97 -14.03 -15.17
N ALA A 27 -14.90 -12.71 -15.20
CA ALA A 27 -14.93 -11.91 -13.99
C ALA A 27 -16.22 -12.18 -13.21
N THR A 28 -16.13 -12.23 -11.88
CA THR A 28 -17.29 -12.31 -11.00
C THR A 28 -18.20 -11.10 -11.24
N SER A 29 -19.51 -11.29 -11.39
CA SER A 29 -20.45 -10.21 -11.76
C SER A 29 -20.50 -9.06 -10.75
N SER A 30 -20.15 -9.32 -9.49
CA SER A 30 -20.05 -8.34 -8.41
C SER A 30 -18.72 -7.58 -8.37
N SER A 31 -17.72 -7.98 -9.16
CA SER A 31 -16.46 -7.26 -9.27
C SER A 31 -16.65 -6.00 -10.11
N PHE A 32 -16.16 -4.85 -9.65
CA PHE A 32 -16.24 -3.60 -10.40
C PHE A 32 -15.06 -3.42 -11.37
N SER A 33 -13.98 -4.17 -11.16
CA SER A 33 -12.80 -4.20 -12.01
C SER A 33 -12.16 -5.58 -11.98
N SER A 34 -11.63 -6.02 -13.11
CA SER A 34 -10.87 -7.25 -13.22
C SER A 34 -9.71 -7.11 -14.21
N GLU A 35 -8.62 -7.81 -13.94
CA GLU A 35 -7.40 -7.78 -14.73
C GLU A 35 -6.84 -9.18 -14.92
N HIS A 36 -6.24 -9.43 -16.08
CA HIS A 36 -5.49 -10.65 -16.34
C HIS A 36 -4.01 -10.43 -16.02
N LEU A 37 -3.42 -11.34 -15.24
CA LEU A 37 -2.03 -11.28 -14.81
C LEU A 37 -1.16 -12.20 -15.70
N PRO A 38 0.03 -11.74 -16.14
CA PRO A 38 1.00 -12.59 -16.81
C PRO A 38 1.72 -13.46 -15.78
N GLY A 39 1.47 -14.77 -15.81
CA GLY A 39 2.07 -15.75 -14.89
C GLY A 39 1.12 -16.21 -13.79
N ALA A 40 1.62 -17.00 -12.86
CA ALA A 40 0.87 -17.51 -11.72
C ALA A 40 1.67 -17.38 -10.42
N PRO A 41 1.01 -17.03 -9.30
CA PRO A 41 1.65 -17.02 -7.99
C PRO A 41 2.11 -18.43 -7.59
N ILE A 42 3.32 -18.53 -7.03
CA ILE A 42 3.89 -19.79 -6.55
C ILE A 42 3.43 -20.09 -5.12
N LEU A 43 3.38 -19.04 -4.28
CA LEU A 43 3.01 -19.12 -2.87
C LEU A 43 1.72 -18.31 -2.60
N PRO A 44 0.94 -18.70 -1.59
CA PRO A 44 -0.19 -17.90 -1.13
C PRO A 44 0.30 -16.56 -0.54
N GLY A 45 -0.56 -15.54 -0.56
CA GLY A 45 -0.21 -14.19 -0.15
C GLY A 45 0.52 -13.41 -1.25
N CYS A 46 -0.02 -13.40 -2.47
CA CYS A 46 0.63 -12.76 -3.62
C CYS A 46 0.15 -11.32 -3.90
N VAL A 47 -0.86 -10.81 -3.20
CA VAL A 47 -1.44 -9.48 -3.43
C VAL A 47 -1.18 -8.62 -2.20
N HIS A 48 -0.64 -7.42 -2.37
CA HIS A 48 -0.35 -6.51 -1.27
C HIS A 48 -0.61 -5.04 -1.64
N TRP A 49 -1.31 -4.33 -0.77
CA TRP A 49 -1.46 -2.88 -0.86
C TRP A 49 -0.34 -2.16 -0.11
N SER A 50 0.08 -1.03 -0.66
CA SER A 50 0.95 -0.07 0.00
C SER A 50 0.13 1.03 0.67
N ALA A 51 0.71 1.69 1.67
CA ALA A 51 0.10 2.84 2.34
C ALA A 51 -0.15 4.05 1.40
N ASP A 52 0.47 4.09 0.23
CA ASP A 52 0.20 5.09 -0.82
C ASP A 52 -0.74 4.60 -1.93
N CYS A 53 -1.48 3.51 -1.68
CA CYS A 53 -2.50 2.92 -2.58
C CYS A 53 -1.95 2.39 -3.92
N LYS A 54 -0.69 1.95 -3.97
CA LYS A 54 -0.20 1.06 -5.03
C LYS A 54 -0.47 -0.39 -4.69
N LEU A 55 -0.85 -1.18 -5.69
CA LEU A 55 -1.04 -2.61 -5.57
C LEU A 55 0.18 -3.34 -6.12
N ALA A 56 0.76 -4.25 -5.34
CA ALA A 56 1.73 -5.23 -5.83
C ALA A 56 1.05 -6.59 -5.99
N CYS A 57 1.27 -7.24 -7.13
CA CYS A 57 0.94 -8.64 -7.33
C CYS A 57 2.19 -9.42 -7.71
N VAL A 58 2.51 -10.46 -6.94
CA VAL A 58 3.69 -11.31 -7.11
C VAL A 58 3.31 -12.52 -7.97
N THR A 59 3.95 -12.67 -9.13
CA THR A 59 3.86 -13.86 -9.98
C THR A 59 5.22 -14.56 -10.04
N ASP A 60 5.25 -15.75 -10.63
CA ASP A 60 6.47 -16.50 -10.89
C ASP A 60 7.46 -15.74 -11.79
N GLU A 61 6.96 -14.99 -12.77
CA GLU A 61 7.79 -14.26 -13.76
C GLU A 61 8.15 -12.83 -13.32
N ASN A 62 7.25 -12.10 -12.65
CA ASN A 62 7.45 -10.69 -12.31
C ASN A 62 6.65 -10.24 -11.07
N ILE A 63 6.93 -9.04 -10.59
CA ILE A 63 6.05 -8.34 -9.64
C ILE A 63 5.37 -7.21 -10.41
N MET A 64 4.05 -7.30 -10.57
CA MET A 64 3.25 -6.24 -11.15
C MET A 64 2.94 -5.20 -10.08
N ILE A 65 3.36 -3.95 -10.31
CA ILE A 65 3.00 -2.80 -9.49
C ILE A 65 2.00 -1.96 -10.28
N SER A 66 0.76 -1.92 -9.79
CA SER A 66 -0.31 -1.10 -10.33
C SER A 66 -0.47 0.16 -9.49
N THR A 67 -0.39 1.32 -10.14
CA THR A 67 -0.61 2.63 -9.51
C THR A 67 -1.79 3.31 -10.18
N TYR A 68 -2.83 3.59 -9.40
CA TYR A 68 -3.96 4.39 -9.82
C TYR A 68 -3.60 5.88 -9.65
N LEU A 69 -3.57 6.62 -10.76
CA LEU A 69 -3.08 8.02 -10.84
C LEU A 69 -1.56 8.17 -10.62
N ASN A 70 -0.78 7.82 -11.64
CA ASN A 70 0.63 8.20 -11.70
C ASN A 70 0.79 9.60 -12.32
N LYS A 71 0.78 10.65 -11.49
CA LYS A 71 0.83 12.04 -11.95
C LYS A 71 2.23 12.54 -12.32
N ASP A 72 3.30 11.76 -12.11
CA ASP A 72 4.57 12.04 -12.77
C ASP A 72 4.44 11.93 -14.31
N LEU A 73 3.55 11.06 -14.80
CA LEU A 73 3.18 10.94 -16.22
C LEU A 73 2.19 11.99 -16.70
N SER A 74 1.45 12.68 -15.81
CA SER A 74 0.54 13.76 -16.23
C SER A 74 1.29 14.97 -16.79
N ARG A 75 2.60 15.09 -16.53
CA ARG A 75 3.48 16.06 -17.21
C ARG A 75 3.59 15.82 -18.72
N PHE A 76 3.38 14.59 -19.16
CA PHE A 76 3.52 14.17 -20.55
C PHE A 76 2.18 13.85 -21.23
N LEU A 77 1.10 13.61 -20.45
CA LEU A 77 -0.20 13.17 -20.96
C LEU A 77 -1.34 14.02 -20.39
N LEU A 78 -2.20 14.54 -21.28
CA LEU A 78 -3.16 15.61 -21.00
C LEU A 78 -4.41 15.22 -20.17
N HIS A 79 -4.70 13.93 -19.92
CA HIS A 79 -5.97 13.49 -19.29
C HIS A 79 -5.86 12.30 -18.31
N PRO A 80 -5.93 12.49 -16.97
CA PRO A 80 -6.10 11.42 -16.00
C PRO A 80 -7.56 10.89 -15.91
N PRO A 81 -7.78 9.66 -15.39
CA PRO A 81 -6.80 8.81 -14.71
C PRO A 81 -6.08 7.82 -15.62
N PHE A 82 -4.79 7.61 -15.32
CA PHE A 82 -3.98 6.53 -15.88
C PHE A 82 -3.78 5.46 -14.80
N LEU A 83 -4.21 4.24 -15.08
CA LEU A 83 -3.71 3.08 -14.38
C LEU A 83 -2.37 2.71 -15.02
N THR A 84 -1.28 2.88 -14.27
CA THR A 84 0.04 2.53 -14.77
C THR A 84 0.50 1.22 -14.16
N ARG A 85 0.98 0.33 -15.03
CA ARG A 85 1.51 -0.97 -14.64
C ARG A 85 3.00 -0.96 -14.88
N TYR A 86 3.75 -1.27 -13.84
CA TYR A 86 5.17 -1.53 -13.93
C TYR A 86 5.43 -2.98 -13.57
N PHE A 87 6.20 -3.68 -14.39
CA PHE A 87 6.61 -5.05 -14.10
C PHE A 87 8.06 -5.02 -13.64
N LEU A 88 8.29 -5.36 -12.37
CA LEU A 88 9.65 -5.49 -11.85
C LEU A 88 10.32 -6.73 -12.45
N PRO A 89 11.44 -6.56 -13.18
CA PRO A 89 12.17 -7.71 -13.70
C PRO A 89 12.93 -8.42 -12.58
N LEU A 90 13.25 -9.69 -12.81
CA LEU A 90 14.09 -10.48 -11.91
C LEU A 90 15.48 -9.80 -11.74
N PRO A 91 16.03 -9.77 -10.51
CA PRO A 91 17.36 -9.21 -10.27
C PRO A 91 18.47 -9.93 -11.04
N ALA A 92 19.63 -9.28 -11.13
CA ALA A 92 20.81 -9.91 -11.71
C ALA A 92 21.26 -11.10 -10.84
N LYS A 93 21.67 -12.18 -11.50
CA LYS A 93 22.15 -13.39 -10.83
C LYS A 93 23.38 -13.07 -9.97
N ASP A 94 23.30 -13.36 -8.67
CA ASP A 94 24.44 -13.24 -7.77
C ASP A 94 25.37 -14.44 -7.99
N THR A 95 26.59 -14.17 -8.44
CA THR A 95 27.62 -15.19 -8.65
C THR A 95 28.23 -15.70 -7.34
N ASN A 96 27.94 -15.06 -6.21
CA ASN A 96 28.47 -15.43 -4.89
C ASN A 96 27.55 -16.39 -4.11
N VAL A 97 26.71 -17.15 -4.79
CA VAL A 97 25.91 -18.22 -4.15
C VAL A 97 26.83 -19.41 -3.88
N PRO A 98 26.85 -19.96 -2.66
CA PRO A 98 27.66 -21.14 -2.37
C PRO A 98 27.21 -22.30 -3.26
N GLU A 99 28.11 -22.79 -4.10
CA GLU A 99 27.86 -23.95 -4.95
C GLU A 99 27.93 -25.24 -4.13
N PRO A 100 27.09 -26.24 -4.45
CA PRO A 100 27.18 -27.53 -3.80
C PRO A 100 28.59 -28.11 -4.01
N PRO A 101 29.22 -28.71 -2.98
CA PRO A 101 30.56 -29.24 -3.10
C PRO A 101 30.63 -30.27 -4.23
N THR A 102 31.63 -30.15 -5.10
CA THR A 102 31.87 -31.11 -6.18
C THR A 102 32.15 -32.48 -5.55
N LEU A 103 31.37 -33.48 -5.95
CA LEU A 103 31.53 -34.84 -5.48
C LEU A 103 32.64 -35.53 -6.29
N ASP A 104 33.90 -35.30 -5.92
CA ASP A 104 35.04 -35.94 -6.59
C ASP A 104 34.96 -37.48 -6.50
N GLY A 105 35.05 -38.18 -7.63
CA GLY A 105 35.09 -39.66 -7.66
C GLY A 105 33.79 -40.35 -8.09
N VAL A 106 32.79 -39.60 -8.52
CA VAL A 106 31.69 -40.16 -9.31
C VAL A 106 32.15 -40.27 -10.77
N HIS A 107 32.64 -41.45 -11.17
CA HIS A 107 32.79 -41.75 -12.61
C HIS A 107 31.41 -41.63 -13.27
N GLU A 108 31.29 -40.73 -14.26
CA GLU A 108 30.04 -40.47 -15.00
C GLU A 108 29.45 -41.74 -15.64
N ASP A 109 30.28 -42.76 -15.89
CA ASP A 109 29.91 -43.98 -16.61
C ASP A 109 29.13 -45.02 -15.78
N GLY A 110 28.92 -44.81 -14.47
CA GLY A 110 28.33 -45.81 -13.57
C GLY A 110 26.90 -45.55 -13.06
N LEU A 111 26.27 -44.43 -13.44
CA LEU A 111 25.06 -43.89 -12.78
C LEU A 111 23.78 -43.90 -13.61
N ASP A 112 23.77 -44.61 -14.73
CA ASP A 112 22.55 -44.90 -15.49
C ASP A 112 21.73 -46.02 -14.82
N ALA A 113 21.39 -45.83 -13.55
CA ALA A 113 20.33 -46.58 -12.88
C ALA A 113 19.04 -45.76 -12.93
N HIS A 114 17.96 -46.39 -13.39
CA HIS A 114 16.61 -45.80 -13.42
C HIS A 114 16.22 -45.26 -12.04
N GLY A 115 15.95 -43.95 -11.94
CA GLY A 115 15.45 -43.30 -10.72
C GLY A 115 16.30 -42.15 -10.15
N THR A 116 17.46 -41.84 -10.72
CA THR A 116 18.32 -40.71 -10.28
C THR A 116 17.98 -39.36 -10.93
N THR A 117 16.92 -39.32 -11.73
CA THR A 117 16.50 -38.17 -12.55
C THR A 117 16.26 -36.91 -11.71
N THR A 118 15.77 -37.03 -10.49
CA THR A 118 15.48 -35.91 -9.58
C THR A 118 16.73 -35.15 -9.14
N TYR A 119 17.89 -35.80 -9.01
CA TYR A 119 19.14 -35.11 -8.65
C TYR A 119 19.75 -34.38 -9.86
N ARG A 120 19.62 -34.93 -11.08
CA ARG A 120 20.04 -34.26 -12.33
C ARG A 120 19.16 -33.06 -12.69
N ILE A 121 17.88 -33.07 -12.30
CA ILE A 121 16.96 -31.94 -12.53
C ILE A 121 17.32 -30.73 -11.64
N LEU A 122 17.87 -30.96 -10.45
CA LEU A 122 18.18 -29.88 -9.48
C LEU A 122 19.59 -29.27 -9.65
N ASN A 123 20.50 -29.89 -10.42
CA ASN A 123 21.89 -29.47 -10.55
C ASN A 123 22.17 -28.99 -11.99
N GLU A 124 21.68 -27.78 -12.29
CA GLU A 124 21.45 -27.23 -13.63
C GLU A 124 22.65 -26.54 -14.30
N GLN A 125 23.87 -26.63 -13.79
CA GLN A 125 24.99 -25.85 -14.36
C GLN A 125 25.57 -26.41 -15.67
N ALA A 126 25.20 -27.63 -16.09
CA ALA A 126 25.86 -28.33 -17.20
C ALA A 126 24.94 -28.86 -18.31
N ARG A 127 23.72 -28.31 -18.51
CA ARG A 127 22.96 -28.62 -19.74
C ARG A 127 23.54 -27.83 -20.92
N LYS A 128 24.29 -28.52 -21.79
CA LYS A 128 24.22 -28.24 -23.22
C LYS A 128 22.74 -28.39 -23.61
N GLN A 129 22.17 -27.36 -24.24
CA GLN A 129 20.79 -27.30 -24.73
C GLN A 129 20.31 -28.68 -25.20
N SER A 130 19.36 -29.29 -24.48
CA SER A 130 18.74 -30.53 -24.95
C SER A 130 17.97 -30.20 -26.23
N SER A 131 18.21 -30.95 -27.29
CA SER A 131 17.62 -30.74 -28.62
C SER A 131 16.13 -31.08 -28.69
N ASN A 132 15.45 -31.25 -27.55
CA ASN A 132 14.06 -31.68 -27.46
C ASN A 132 13.16 -30.51 -27.05
N PRO A 133 12.45 -29.86 -27.99
CA PRO A 133 11.63 -28.69 -27.71
C PRO A 133 10.38 -28.95 -26.85
N ARG A 134 10.11 -30.21 -26.48
CA ARG A 134 8.99 -30.58 -25.59
C ARG A 134 9.30 -30.36 -24.10
N GLU A 135 10.56 -30.30 -23.70
CA GLU A 135 10.97 -29.98 -22.32
C GLU A 135 11.08 -28.47 -22.07
N ILE A 136 10.91 -27.66 -23.12
CA ILE A 136 11.15 -26.20 -23.12
C ILE A 136 9.95 -25.40 -22.58
N SER A 137 8.80 -26.03 -22.29
CA SER A 137 7.58 -25.27 -21.93
C SER A 137 7.44 -24.90 -20.44
N LEU A 138 8.30 -25.42 -19.55
CA LEU A 138 8.34 -25.04 -18.13
C LEU A 138 9.54 -24.15 -17.76
N THR A 139 10.50 -23.95 -18.67
CA THR A 139 11.85 -23.43 -18.35
C THR A 139 12.39 -22.51 -19.44
N LYS A 140 11.62 -21.48 -19.82
CA LYS A 140 12.19 -20.36 -20.60
C LYS A 140 12.70 -19.21 -19.72
N GLY A 141 12.36 -19.17 -18.44
CA GLY A 141 13.18 -18.48 -17.43
C GLY A 141 14.28 -19.43 -16.97
N GLU A 142 15.48 -18.93 -16.65
CA GLU A 142 16.46 -19.71 -15.89
C GLU A 142 15.73 -20.25 -14.64
N ALA A 143 15.54 -21.57 -14.53
CA ALA A 143 14.79 -22.18 -13.42
C ALA A 143 15.46 -21.96 -12.04
N SER A 144 16.58 -21.22 -12.01
CA SER A 144 17.29 -20.85 -10.79
C SER A 144 16.69 -19.66 -10.03
N MET A 145 15.73 -18.89 -10.57
CA MET A 145 15.18 -17.74 -9.83
C MET A 145 13.77 -17.30 -10.24
N THR A 146 12.87 -17.19 -9.27
CA THR A 146 11.48 -16.69 -9.38
C THR A 146 11.14 -15.82 -8.16
N PHE A 147 10.16 -14.91 -8.27
CA PHE A 147 9.69 -14.16 -7.10
C PHE A 147 8.79 -15.05 -6.21
N THR A 148 8.96 -14.94 -4.90
CA THR A 148 8.18 -15.71 -3.92
C THR A 148 7.37 -14.83 -2.98
N ALA A 149 7.85 -13.63 -2.68
CA ALA A 149 7.14 -12.69 -1.81
C ALA A 149 7.54 -11.23 -2.11
N ALA A 150 6.68 -10.29 -1.74
CA ALA A 150 6.99 -8.87 -1.74
C ALA A 150 6.30 -8.18 -0.57
N VAL A 151 6.95 -7.18 0.04
CA VAL A 151 6.38 -6.43 1.16
C VAL A 151 6.65 -4.95 0.95
N TRP A 152 5.61 -4.15 1.18
CA TRP A 152 5.69 -2.69 1.12
C TRP A 152 6.31 -2.12 2.39
N GLY A 153 7.22 -1.17 2.22
CA GLY A 153 7.70 -0.33 3.31
C GLY A 153 6.68 0.76 3.65
N PRO A 154 6.82 1.38 4.84
CA PRO A 154 5.95 2.46 5.26
C PRO A 154 6.14 3.69 4.38
N ARG A 155 5.17 4.60 4.45
CA ARG A 155 5.21 5.86 3.71
C ARG A 155 6.45 6.68 4.08
N GLY A 156 7.18 7.18 3.08
CA GLY A 156 8.44 7.89 3.28
C GLY A 156 9.68 7.02 3.15
N SER A 157 9.52 5.71 2.92
CA SER A 157 10.63 4.80 2.65
C SER A 157 11.29 5.05 1.28
N ALA A 158 10.58 5.72 0.39
CA ALA A 158 11.05 6.19 -0.91
C ALA A 158 10.89 7.72 -1.05
N PRO A 159 11.57 8.35 -2.04
CA PRO A 159 11.44 9.78 -2.30
C PRO A 159 9.98 10.24 -2.41
N ASN A 160 9.72 11.52 -2.14
CA ASN A 160 8.39 12.14 -2.24
C ASN A 160 7.32 11.52 -1.33
N MET A 161 7.71 10.99 -0.16
CA MET A 161 6.78 10.32 0.77
C MET A 161 6.05 9.13 0.12
N SER A 162 6.72 8.42 -0.78
CA SER A 162 6.20 7.20 -1.40
C SER A 162 6.67 5.94 -0.65
N CYS A 163 6.07 4.80 -0.95
CA CYS A 163 6.47 3.51 -0.40
C CYS A 163 7.53 2.82 -1.28
N ALA A 164 8.58 2.30 -0.66
CA ALA A 164 9.51 1.35 -1.25
C ALA A 164 8.94 -0.08 -1.16
N ILE A 165 9.42 -0.99 -2.00
CA ILE A 165 9.05 -2.41 -1.97
C ILE A 165 10.29 -3.27 -1.74
N ALA A 166 10.21 -4.20 -0.78
CA ALA A 166 11.19 -5.25 -0.59
C ALA A 166 10.70 -6.53 -1.27
N THR A 167 11.57 -7.20 -2.02
CA THR A 167 11.21 -8.41 -2.76
C THR A 167 12.07 -9.58 -2.31
N LEU A 168 11.50 -10.78 -2.38
CA LEU A 168 12.17 -12.03 -2.07
C LEU A 168 12.05 -12.97 -3.27
N THR A 169 13.18 -13.57 -3.66
CA THR A 169 13.24 -14.59 -4.70
C THR A 169 13.45 -15.99 -4.12
N SER A 170 13.16 -17.02 -4.90
CA SER A 170 13.39 -18.43 -4.55
C SER A 170 14.85 -18.79 -4.31
N SER A 171 15.80 -17.97 -4.78
CA SER A 171 17.23 -18.11 -4.49
C SER A 171 17.66 -17.45 -3.17
N GLY A 172 16.72 -16.82 -2.44
CA GLY A 172 16.97 -16.10 -1.19
C GLY A 172 17.56 -14.70 -1.40
N GLN A 173 17.51 -14.16 -2.63
CA GLN A 173 17.88 -12.77 -2.85
C GLN A 173 16.78 -11.85 -2.34
N VAL A 174 17.20 -10.88 -1.54
CA VAL A 174 16.35 -9.82 -1.00
C VAL A 174 16.89 -8.49 -1.49
N GLY A 175 16.04 -7.75 -2.20
CA GLY A 175 16.36 -6.42 -2.72
C GLY A 175 15.28 -5.42 -2.35
N VAL A 176 15.68 -4.17 -2.12
CA VAL A 176 14.78 -3.04 -1.89
C VAL A 176 14.75 -2.16 -3.14
N TYR A 177 13.55 -1.88 -3.63
CA TYR A 177 13.29 -1.14 -4.85
C TYR A 177 12.40 0.07 -4.56
N TYR A 178 12.70 1.19 -5.22
CA TYR A 178 11.79 2.32 -5.27
C TYR A 178 11.93 3.06 -6.61
N PRO A 179 10.90 3.78 -7.07
CA PRO A 179 10.97 4.51 -8.32
C PRO A 179 11.92 5.71 -8.18
N SER A 180 12.76 5.93 -9.20
CA SER A 180 13.48 7.20 -9.31
C SER A 180 12.49 8.35 -9.56
N THR A 181 12.78 9.53 -9.00
CA THR A 181 11.94 10.74 -9.08
C THR A 181 11.67 11.26 -10.50
N LEU A 182 12.42 10.80 -11.52
CA LEU A 182 12.33 11.29 -12.91
C LEU A 182 11.94 10.19 -13.91
N ASP A 183 12.52 8.98 -13.82
CA ASP A 183 12.33 7.94 -14.86
C ASP A 183 11.17 6.97 -14.57
N LEU A 184 10.55 7.04 -13.37
CA LEU A 184 9.53 6.08 -12.89
C LEU A 184 9.95 4.60 -12.93
N GLN A 185 11.23 4.33 -13.20
CA GLN A 185 11.80 2.99 -13.18
C GLN A 185 12.10 2.59 -11.74
N TRP A 186 11.60 1.43 -11.34
CA TRP A 186 11.92 0.81 -10.06
C TRP A 186 13.32 0.23 -10.15
N LYS A 187 14.29 0.92 -9.54
CA LYS A 187 15.70 0.48 -9.51
C LYS A 187 15.98 -0.19 -8.18
N GLU A 188 16.80 -1.25 -8.20
CA GLU A 188 17.31 -1.86 -6.97
C GLU A 188 18.27 -0.87 -6.30
N VAL A 189 17.96 -0.48 -5.07
CA VAL A 189 18.76 0.50 -4.33
C VAL A 189 19.66 -0.21 -3.33
N VAL A 190 19.14 -1.25 -2.66
CA VAL A 190 19.89 -2.01 -1.66
C VAL A 190 19.65 -3.50 -1.85
N SER A 191 20.74 -4.26 -2.00
CA SER A 191 20.72 -5.72 -2.00
C SER A 191 20.96 -6.24 -0.57
N VAL A 192 19.89 -6.44 0.19
CA VAL A 192 19.95 -6.90 1.60
C VAL A 192 20.57 -8.29 1.73
N SER A 193 20.33 -9.15 0.74
CA SER A 193 20.93 -10.50 0.71
C SER A 193 22.47 -10.46 0.72
N SER A 194 23.09 -9.49 0.06
CA SER A 194 24.54 -9.33 0.05
C SER A 194 25.07 -8.96 1.46
N LEU A 195 24.34 -8.13 2.19
CA LEU A 195 24.68 -7.74 3.56
C LEU A 195 24.49 -8.91 4.53
N LEU A 196 23.41 -9.68 4.39
CA LEU A 196 23.17 -10.88 5.19
C LEU A 196 24.29 -11.91 5.01
N LYS A 197 24.73 -12.15 3.76
CA LYS A 197 25.86 -13.05 3.47
C LYS A 197 27.15 -12.59 4.14
N ARG A 198 27.46 -11.29 4.11
CA ARG A 198 28.63 -10.72 4.81
C ARG A 198 28.51 -10.89 6.32
N HIS A 199 27.34 -10.62 6.89
CA HIS A 199 27.10 -10.78 8.32
C HIS A 199 27.26 -12.23 8.79
N VAL A 200 26.67 -13.19 8.05
CA VAL A 200 26.81 -14.63 8.36
C VAL A 200 28.27 -15.08 8.26
N ALA A 201 29.03 -14.57 7.28
CA ALA A 201 30.45 -14.92 7.12
C ALA A 201 31.35 -14.30 8.20
N ALA A 202 30.98 -13.16 8.78
CA ALA A 202 31.77 -12.46 9.79
C ALA A 202 31.66 -13.08 11.21
N ASN A 203 30.61 -13.87 11.47
CA ASN A 203 30.27 -14.36 12.81
C ASN A 203 30.36 -15.89 12.93
N SER A 204 30.62 -16.38 14.15
CA SER A 204 30.59 -17.82 14.46
C SER A 204 29.21 -18.27 14.98
N TRP A 205 28.62 -19.27 14.32
CA TRP A 205 27.24 -19.72 14.59
C TRP A 205 27.13 -21.08 15.30
N SER A 206 28.19 -21.53 15.98
CA SER A 206 28.20 -22.81 16.70
C SER A 206 27.14 -22.91 17.81
N HIS A 207 26.75 -21.77 18.39
CA HIS A 207 25.69 -21.70 19.40
C HIS A 207 24.31 -22.01 18.81
N VAL A 208 24.07 -21.67 17.53
CA VAL A 208 22.81 -21.93 16.82
C VAL A 208 22.63 -23.43 16.60
N THR A 209 23.68 -24.10 16.11
CA THR A 209 23.68 -25.55 15.92
C THR A 209 23.51 -26.28 17.24
N ALA A 210 24.20 -25.84 18.30
CA ALA A 210 24.06 -26.43 19.64
C ALA A 210 22.65 -26.24 20.21
N ALA A 211 22.03 -25.07 20.01
CA ALA A 211 20.66 -24.81 20.47
C ALA A 211 19.64 -25.70 19.75
N ILE A 212 19.78 -25.88 18.43
CA ILE A 212 18.91 -26.76 17.64
C ILE A 212 19.10 -28.23 18.04
N GLU A 213 20.35 -28.69 18.20
CA GLU A 213 20.65 -30.05 18.65
C GLU A 213 20.11 -30.33 20.06
N ALA A 214 20.28 -29.39 20.98
CA ALA A 214 19.72 -29.49 22.33
C ALA A 214 18.19 -29.56 22.31
N HIS A 215 17.54 -28.74 21.48
CA HIS A 215 16.09 -28.77 21.36
C HIS A 215 15.56 -30.07 20.76
N ASN A 216 16.17 -30.54 19.66
CA ASN A 216 15.82 -31.82 19.03
C ASN A 216 16.01 -33.02 19.98
N ALA A 217 16.96 -32.94 20.91
CA ALA A 217 17.15 -33.95 21.94
C ALA A 217 16.04 -33.93 23.01
N THR A 218 15.43 -32.77 23.27
CA THR A 218 14.32 -32.60 24.23
C THR A 218 12.94 -32.85 23.62
N ASP A 219 12.75 -32.54 22.34
CA ASP A 219 11.47 -32.67 21.65
C ASP A 219 11.34 -34.04 20.97
N LEU A 220 11.16 -35.08 21.79
CA LEU A 220 11.00 -36.48 21.35
C LEU A 220 9.70 -36.75 20.57
N LEU A 221 8.87 -35.74 20.33
CA LEU A 221 7.52 -35.90 19.77
C LEU A 221 7.46 -35.83 18.23
N PHE A 222 8.55 -35.47 17.55
CA PHE A 222 8.54 -35.36 16.08
C PHE A 222 9.81 -35.87 15.40
N THR A 223 10.32 -37.05 15.81
CA THR A 223 11.03 -37.88 14.83
C THR A 223 10.00 -38.53 13.92
N VAL A 224 9.46 -37.79 12.94
CA VAL A 224 8.93 -38.47 11.75
C VAL A 224 10.14 -39.18 11.17
N PRO A 225 10.18 -40.53 11.15
CA PRO A 225 11.20 -41.19 10.39
C PRO A 225 10.93 -40.74 8.95
N LEU A 226 11.80 -39.86 8.41
CA LEU A 226 11.86 -39.65 6.97
C LEU A 226 11.75 -41.06 6.37
N PRO A 227 10.81 -41.31 5.43
CA PRO A 227 10.75 -42.60 4.78
C PRO A 227 12.18 -42.88 4.33
N ARG A 228 12.76 -43.98 4.82
CA ARG A 228 14.14 -44.33 4.50
C ARG A 228 14.26 -44.11 3.02
N PHE A 229 15.11 -43.15 2.60
CA PHE A 229 15.42 -42.92 1.20
C PHE A 229 15.48 -44.30 0.56
N PRO A 230 14.70 -44.55 -0.53
CA PRO A 230 14.53 -45.90 -1.07
C PRO A 230 15.92 -46.49 -1.11
N GLN A 231 16.16 -47.51 -0.28
CA GLN A 231 17.50 -48.01 0.00
C GLN A 231 18.13 -48.17 -1.37
N GLN A 232 19.06 -47.27 -1.73
CA GLN A 232 19.83 -47.44 -2.94
C GLN A 232 20.38 -48.84 -2.77
N GLN A 233 19.95 -49.75 -3.66
CA GLN A 233 20.44 -51.10 -3.66
C GLN A 233 21.95 -50.94 -3.55
N LYS A 234 22.50 -51.36 -2.41
CA LYS A 234 23.92 -51.25 -2.13
C LYS A 234 24.59 -52.17 -3.15
N ASN A 235 24.83 -51.66 -4.34
CA ASN A 235 25.84 -52.21 -5.20
C ASN A 235 27.10 -52.15 -4.35
N LYS A 236 27.59 -53.34 -3.98
CA LYS A 236 28.82 -53.58 -3.24
C LYS A 236 30.05 -53.17 -4.07
N ALA A 237 30.03 -51.99 -4.68
CA ALA A 237 31.22 -51.30 -5.11
C ALA A 237 31.71 -50.54 -3.87
N SER A 238 32.93 -50.85 -3.46
CA SER A 238 33.60 -50.34 -2.26
C SER A 238 33.70 -48.80 -2.27
N ILE A 239 32.66 -48.11 -1.81
CA ILE A 239 32.82 -46.72 -1.40
C ILE A 239 33.51 -46.76 -0.03
N ASN A 240 34.71 -46.18 0.03
CA ASN A 240 35.51 -46.14 1.24
C ASN A 240 34.72 -45.41 2.35
N ALA A 241 34.51 -46.04 3.51
CA ALA A 241 33.73 -45.46 4.60
C ALA A 241 34.28 -44.10 5.08
N ALA A 242 35.59 -43.88 4.97
CA ALA A 242 36.22 -42.60 5.27
C ALA A 242 35.87 -41.51 4.24
N PHE A 243 35.70 -41.90 2.97
CA PHE A 243 35.28 -41.00 1.89
C PHE A 243 33.81 -40.60 2.06
N ASP A 244 32.92 -41.55 2.41
CA ASP A 244 31.52 -41.27 2.72
C ASP A 244 31.36 -40.38 3.97
N ALA A 245 32.13 -40.62 5.04
CA ALA A 245 32.11 -39.77 6.22
C ALA A 245 32.58 -38.33 5.92
N LYS A 246 33.63 -38.18 5.10
CA LYS A 246 34.10 -36.87 4.62
C LYS A 246 33.04 -36.17 3.78
N ARG A 247 32.38 -36.90 2.87
CA ARG A 247 31.28 -36.39 2.03
C ARG A 247 30.11 -35.91 2.88
N GLN A 248 29.66 -36.72 3.85
CA GLN A 248 28.57 -36.37 4.76
C GLN A 248 28.89 -35.11 5.58
N LYS A 249 30.13 -34.99 6.07
CA LYS A 249 30.58 -33.81 6.81
C LYS A 249 30.62 -32.55 5.94
N LEU A 250 31.09 -32.65 4.69
CA LEU A 250 31.09 -31.55 3.73
C LEU A 250 29.67 -31.13 3.34
N SER A 251 28.78 -32.09 3.09
CA SER A 251 27.37 -31.79 2.77
C SER A 251 26.63 -31.19 3.96
N ALA A 252 26.87 -31.67 5.19
CA ALA A 252 26.26 -31.10 6.39
C ALA A 252 26.72 -29.65 6.61
N SER A 253 28.03 -29.39 6.51
CA SER A 253 28.57 -28.03 6.60
C SER A 253 28.07 -27.11 5.49
N PHE A 254 27.82 -27.62 4.29
CA PHE A 254 27.22 -26.86 3.19
C PHE A 254 25.76 -26.50 3.49
N VAL A 255 24.94 -27.48 3.91
CA VAL A 255 23.54 -27.26 4.29
C VAL A 255 23.44 -26.27 5.44
N ASP A 256 24.28 -26.40 6.47
CA ASP A 256 24.32 -25.46 7.59
C ASP A 256 24.56 -24.03 7.11
N LYS A 257 25.53 -23.83 6.19
CA LYS A 257 25.84 -22.51 5.64
C LYS A 257 24.70 -21.94 4.80
N VAL A 258 24.04 -22.77 3.99
CA VAL A 258 22.91 -22.35 3.15
C VAL A 258 21.68 -22.04 4.01
N GLU A 259 21.38 -22.85 5.01
CA GLU A 259 20.23 -22.63 5.89
C GLU A 259 20.38 -21.37 6.76
N LEU A 260 21.61 -21.02 7.17
CA LEU A 260 21.90 -19.76 7.86
C LEU A 260 21.71 -18.52 6.95
N GLN A 261 21.88 -18.67 5.64
CA GLN A 261 21.71 -17.59 4.66
C GLN A 261 20.31 -17.56 4.03
N SER A 262 19.53 -18.63 4.19
CA SER A 262 18.19 -18.73 3.63
C SER A 262 17.23 -17.73 4.26
N VAL A 263 16.41 -17.09 3.42
CA VAL A 263 15.28 -16.26 3.83
C VAL A 263 14.02 -16.90 3.27
N THR A 264 13.04 -17.14 4.12
CA THR A 264 11.75 -17.73 3.73
C THR A 264 10.64 -16.70 3.72
N THR A 265 10.66 -15.74 4.65
CA THR A 265 9.66 -14.68 4.74
C THR A 265 10.29 -13.34 5.07
N LEU A 266 9.56 -12.28 4.75
CA LEU A 266 9.95 -10.90 4.99
C LEU A 266 8.79 -10.15 5.63
N ALA A 267 9.09 -9.17 6.49
CA ALA A 267 8.10 -8.25 7.05
C ALA A 267 8.75 -6.88 7.27
N TRP A 268 8.01 -5.80 6.98
CA TRP A 268 8.49 -4.43 7.15
C TRP A 268 7.61 -3.71 8.17
N SER A 269 8.23 -3.11 9.20
CA SER A 269 7.51 -2.36 10.24
C SER A 269 7.01 -1.01 9.73
N THR A 270 6.09 -0.41 10.48
CA THR A 270 5.72 0.99 10.32
C THR A 270 6.93 1.92 10.59
N ALA A 271 6.85 3.16 10.14
CA ALA A 271 7.89 4.16 10.41
C ALA A 271 7.68 4.75 11.81
N THR A 272 8.75 4.79 12.60
CA THR A 272 8.79 5.53 13.87
C THR A 272 9.66 6.76 13.73
N TYR A 273 9.23 7.83 14.38
CA TYR A 273 10.00 9.05 14.48
C TYR A 273 10.80 9.04 15.78
N ASP A 274 12.13 9.14 15.68
CA ASP A 274 12.98 9.29 16.85
C ASP A 274 13.18 10.79 17.15
N PRO A 275 12.58 11.32 18.23
CA PRO A 275 12.66 12.74 18.56
C PRO A 275 14.08 13.19 18.92
N THR A 276 14.99 12.26 19.27
CA THR A 276 16.36 12.59 19.66
C THR A 276 17.30 12.80 18.47
N THR A 277 17.11 12.01 17.42
CA THR A 277 17.89 12.11 16.17
C THR A 277 17.20 12.95 15.10
N GLY A 278 15.88 13.16 15.22
CA GLY A 278 15.06 13.83 14.22
C GLY A 278 14.87 13.01 12.95
N ALA A 279 15.26 11.72 12.96
CA ALA A 279 15.17 10.81 11.83
C ALA A 279 13.94 9.90 11.98
N SER A 280 13.31 9.58 10.85
CA SER A 280 12.28 8.54 10.80
C SER A 280 12.95 7.21 10.44
N MET A 281 12.59 6.13 11.11
CA MET A 281 13.24 4.81 10.97
C MET A 281 12.21 3.67 10.98
N SER A 282 12.50 2.60 10.26
CA SER A 282 11.70 1.38 10.20
C SER A 282 12.61 0.16 10.27
N TYR A 283 12.02 -1.00 10.53
CA TYR A 283 12.71 -2.27 10.66
C TYR A 283 12.25 -3.25 9.59
N VAL A 284 13.22 -3.86 8.90
CA VAL A 284 12.99 -4.95 7.95
C VAL A 284 13.40 -6.26 8.62
N ALA A 285 12.44 -7.13 8.86
CA ALA A 285 12.66 -8.46 9.40
C ALA A 285 12.82 -9.46 8.25
N LEU A 286 13.92 -10.21 8.28
CA LEU A 286 14.16 -11.35 7.41
C LEU A 286 14.09 -12.61 8.28
N CYS A 287 13.09 -13.46 8.05
CA CYS A 287 12.99 -14.74 8.75
C CYS A 287 13.51 -15.84 7.83
N GLY A 288 14.54 -16.54 8.30
CA GLY A 288 15.17 -17.65 7.61
C GLY A 288 14.90 -18.99 8.28
N LYS A 289 15.36 -20.09 7.68
CA LYS A 289 15.13 -21.44 8.24
C LYS A 289 15.71 -21.64 9.64
N ARG A 290 16.88 -21.03 9.91
CA ARG A 290 17.56 -21.14 11.22
C ARG A 290 17.57 -19.84 11.99
N LEU A 291 17.67 -18.72 11.28
CA LEU A 291 17.98 -17.42 11.85
C LEU A 291 16.97 -16.39 11.34
N SER A 292 16.47 -15.57 12.26
CA SER A 292 15.71 -14.37 11.93
C SER A 292 16.56 -13.15 12.27
N THR A 293 16.66 -12.22 11.33
CA THR A 293 17.48 -11.00 11.47
C THR A 293 16.64 -9.77 11.23
N VAL A 294 16.86 -8.71 12.02
CA VAL A 294 16.16 -7.44 11.88
C VAL A 294 17.14 -6.35 11.49
N TRP A 295 16.82 -5.60 10.45
CA TRP A 295 17.65 -4.56 9.85
C TRP A 295 16.98 -3.21 10.03
N ARG A 296 17.73 -2.17 10.41
CA ARG A 296 17.21 -0.82 10.50
C ARG A 296 17.34 -0.12 9.15
N TYR A 297 16.24 0.51 8.75
CA TYR A 297 16.10 1.32 7.55
C TYR A 297 15.79 2.76 7.96
N GLU A 298 16.69 3.67 7.65
CA GLU A 298 16.57 5.09 7.94
C GLU A 298 15.93 5.83 6.75
N HIS A 299 14.89 6.59 7.03
CA HIS A 299 14.15 7.38 6.05
C HIS A 299 14.68 8.81 6.05
N ASN A 300 14.78 9.42 4.86
CA ASN A 300 15.11 10.84 4.72
C ASN A 300 16.41 11.27 5.42
N TYR A 301 17.53 10.59 5.17
CA TYR A 301 18.83 11.11 5.60
C TYR A 301 19.15 12.38 4.78
N ALA A 302 19.10 13.53 5.45
CA ALA A 302 19.59 14.79 4.91
C ALA A 302 21.13 14.73 4.89
N GLY A 303 21.68 14.19 3.80
CA GLY A 303 23.11 14.35 3.52
C GLY A 303 23.47 15.84 3.39
N THR A 304 24.76 16.15 3.40
CA THR A 304 25.32 17.50 3.21
C THR A 304 24.81 18.23 1.97
N ASP A 305 24.24 17.49 1.02
CA ASP A 305 23.83 17.95 -0.30
C ASP A 305 22.31 18.22 -0.40
N GLY A 306 21.53 18.00 0.68
CA GLY A 306 20.08 18.28 0.71
C GLY A 306 19.23 17.35 -0.17
N LEU A 307 19.80 16.27 -0.71
CA LEU A 307 19.13 15.24 -1.50
C LEU A 307 18.55 14.13 -0.61
N PHE A 308 17.40 13.58 -1.02
CA PHE A 308 16.80 12.40 -0.37
C PHE A 308 17.75 11.21 -0.49
N THR A 309 18.24 10.68 0.63
CA THR A 309 18.94 9.39 0.67
C THR A 309 18.30 8.54 1.76
N SER A 310 17.76 7.38 1.40
CA SER A 310 17.39 6.35 2.37
C SER A 310 18.55 5.37 2.53
N ARG A 311 18.79 4.90 3.75
CA ARG A 311 19.93 4.03 4.05
C ARG A 311 19.48 2.84 4.88
N LEU A 312 19.89 1.64 4.45
CA LEU A 312 19.84 0.45 5.29
C LEU A 312 21.18 0.30 6.02
N ASP A 313 21.14 -0.07 7.29
CA ASP A 313 22.35 -0.37 8.06
C ASP A 313 23.13 -1.54 7.44
N GLU A 314 24.47 -1.48 7.56
CA GLU A 314 25.36 -2.53 7.02
C GLU A 314 25.33 -3.84 7.82
N SER A 315 24.85 -3.79 9.06
CA SER A 315 24.71 -4.94 9.95
C SER A 315 23.31 -4.98 10.56
N PRO A 316 22.76 -6.18 10.84
CA PRO A 316 21.48 -6.31 11.51
C PRO A 316 21.54 -5.73 12.93
N VAL A 317 20.43 -5.12 13.32
CA VAL A 317 20.21 -4.53 14.65
C VAL A 317 20.00 -5.61 15.70
N ALA A 318 19.31 -6.70 15.33
CA ALA A 318 19.07 -7.85 16.19
C ALA A 318 19.04 -9.16 15.40
N THR A 319 19.39 -10.26 16.07
CA THR A 319 19.36 -11.62 15.51
C THR A 319 18.75 -12.59 16.52
N ALA A 320 17.87 -13.47 16.06
CA ALA A 320 17.23 -14.51 16.87
C ALA A 320 17.34 -15.89 16.22
N VAL A 321 17.44 -16.92 17.06
CA VAL A 321 17.46 -18.33 16.62
C VAL A 321 16.02 -18.85 16.58
N THR A 322 15.46 -18.94 15.38
CA THR A 322 14.05 -19.35 15.16
C THR A 322 13.91 -20.78 14.67
N GLY A 323 14.96 -21.38 14.10
CA GLY A 323 14.90 -22.75 13.54
C GLY A 323 14.59 -23.85 14.54
N VAL A 324 14.71 -23.56 15.84
CA VAL A 324 14.29 -24.43 16.94
C VAL A 324 12.79 -24.76 16.86
N TYR A 325 11.97 -23.84 16.36
CA TYR A 325 10.51 -23.94 16.39
C TYR A 325 9.88 -24.31 15.03
N GLY A 326 10.68 -24.80 14.08
CA GLY A 326 10.26 -25.09 12.71
C GLY A 326 10.62 -23.99 11.71
N TRP A 327 10.31 -24.20 10.43
CA TRP A 327 10.66 -23.23 9.37
C TRP A 327 9.65 -22.08 9.35
N PRO A 328 10.09 -20.81 9.39
CA PRO A 328 9.19 -19.67 9.24
C PRO A 328 8.47 -19.70 7.88
N THR A 329 7.14 -19.64 7.90
CA THR A 329 6.27 -19.68 6.71
C THR A 329 5.57 -18.36 6.45
N CYS A 330 5.31 -17.57 7.49
CA CYS A 330 4.83 -16.19 7.37
C CYS A 330 5.30 -15.33 8.55
N SER A 331 5.31 -14.01 8.37
CA SER A 331 5.75 -13.05 9.39
C SER A 331 5.01 -11.73 9.23
N ALA A 332 4.64 -11.09 10.33
CA ALA A 332 4.02 -9.77 10.33
C ALA A 332 4.43 -9.00 11.58
N TRP A 333 4.66 -7.71 11.40
CA TRP A 333 4.80 -6.78 12.51
C TRP A 333 3.45 -6.51 13.14
N MET A 334 3.49 -6.13 14.41
CA MET A 334 2.34 -5.63 15.10
C MET A 334 1.84 -4.34 14.45
N LEU A 335 0.54 -4.24 14.20
CA LEU A 335 -0.06 -3.05 13.63
C LEU A 335 0.24 -1.84 14.53
N MET A 336 0.73 -0.74 13.95
CA MET A 336 1.09 0.53 14.61
C MET A 336 2.31 0.48 15.55
N GLU A 337 2.90 -0.67 15.85
CA GLU A 337 4.12 -0.79 16.66
C GLU A 337 5.31 -1.29 15.83
N THR A 338 6.53 -1.05 16.34
CA THR A 338 7.78 -1.41 15.61
C THR A 338 8.68 -2.34 16.38
N ASP A 339 8.35 -2.64 17.62
CA ASP A 339 9.13 -3.49 18.51
C ASP A 339 8.61 -4.93 18.54
N ALA A 340 7.34 -5.19 18.21
CA ALA A 340 6.77 -6.53 18.26
C ALA A 340 6.51 -7.16 16.88
N ILE A 341 6.92 -8.41 16.71
CA ILE A 341 6.76 -9.20 15.48
C ILE A 341 6.26 -10.61 15.79
N VAL A 342 5.38 -11.13 14.93
CA VAL A 342 4.90 -12.51 15.02
C VAL A 342 5.37 -13.30 13.81
N VAL A 343 5.84 -14.53 14.06
CA VAL A 343 6.34 -15.46 13.03
C VAL A 343 5.60 -16.79 13.14
N GLY A 344 4.93 -17.19 12.06
CA GLY A 344 4.29 -18.50 11.94
C GLY A 344 5.26 -19.51 11.35
N THR A 345 5.19 -20.78 11.81
CA THR A 345 6.08 -21.85 11.35
C THR A 345 5.34 -22.99 10.67
N SER A 346 6.11 -23.77 9.90
CA SER A 346 5.65 -24.98 9.22
C SER A 346 5.22 -26.11 10.17
N SER A 347 5.62 -26.03 11.45
CA SER A 347 5.24 -27.00 12.49
C SER A 347 4.07 -26.52 13.34
N GLY A 348 3.39 -25.45 12.94
CA GLY A 348 2.23 -24.91 13.66
C GLY A 348 2.57 -24.13 14.93
N ASN A 349 3.82 -23.71 15.09
CA ASN A 349 4.19 -22.76 16.16
C ASN A 349 4.03 -21.33 15.64
N VAL A 350 3.59 -20.44 16.54
CA VAL A 350 3.48 -19.01 16.30
C VAL A 350 4.32 -18.31 17.36
N LEU A 351 5.44 -17.73 16.92
CA LEU A 351 6.41 -17.08 17.78
C LEU A 351 6.05 -15.61 17.92
N MET A 352 5.76 -15.17 19.13
CA MET A 352 5.67 -13.75 19.46
C MET A 352 7.05 -13.30 19.91
N MET A 353 7.63 -12.35 19.18
CA MET A 353 8.98 -11.87 19.40
C MET A 353 8.96 -10.36 19.60
N ARG A 354 9.80 -9.86 20.51
CA ARG A 354 9.92 -8.42 20.78
C ARG A 354 11.37 -7.97 20.69
N LEU A 355 11.56 -6.78 20.13
CA LEU A 355 12.81 -6.05 20.07
C LEU A 355 13.01 -5.31 21.39
N THR A 356 13.89 -5.81 22.22
CA THR A 356 14.24 -5.21 23.51
C THR A 356 15.62 -4.57 23.42
N ARG A 357 15.79 -3.41 24.08
CA ARG A 357 17.11 -2.78 24.21
C ARG A 357 17.84 -3.43 25.38
N GLN A 358 18.98 -4.06 25.12
CA GLN A 358 19.74 -4.72 26.20
C GLN A 358 20.42 -3.68 27.10
N GLU A 359 20.10 -3.72 28.39
CA GLU A 359 20.75 -2.89 29.42
C GLU A 359 22.25 -3.22 29.52
N GLY A 360 23.10 -2.18 29.55
CA GLY A 360 24.56 -2.32 29.70
C GLY A 360 25.36 -2.61 28.42
N SER A 361 24.71 -2.82 27.26
CA SER A 361 25.37 -3.17 25.98
C SER A 361 25.74 -1.98 25.08
N GLY A 362 25.62 -0.74 25.58
CA GLY A 362 25.74 0.47 24.75
C GLY A 362 24.54 0.70 23.82
N GLY A 363 23.40 0.05 24.06
CA GLY A 363 22.16 0.23 23.30
C GLY A 363 21.98 -0.73 22.13
N ARG A 364 22.59 -1.92 22.16
CA ARG A 364 22.27 -2.98 21.19
C ARG A 364 20.86 -3.50 21.44
N MET A 365 20.14 -3.78 20.36
CA MET A 365 18.83 -4.41 20.41
C MET A 365 19.00 -5.93 20.39
N ALA A 366 18.13 -6.64 21.09
CA ALA A 366 17.97 -8.08 21.02
C ALA A 366 16.56 -8.40 20.54
N LEU A 367 16.41 -9.46 19.75
CA LEU A 367 15.12 -9.98 19.34
C LEU A 367 14.87 -11.25 20.16
N GLU A 368 13.96 -11.15 21.11
CA GLU A 368 13.68 -12.22 22.08
C GLU A 368 12.31 -12.83 21.81
N VAL A 369 12.21 -14.16 21.97
CA VAL A 369 10.93 -14.88 21.87
C VAL A 369 10.23 -14.75 23.23
N GLU A 370 9.19 -13.92 23.28
CA GLU A 370 8.41 -13.67 24.50
C GLU A 370 7.45 -14.83 24.77
N ARG A 371 6.79 -15.32 23.72
CA ARG A 371 5.78 -16.38 23.84
C ARG A 371 5.74 -17.24 22.58
N VAL A 372 5.42 -18.53 22.77
CA VAL A 372 5.18 -19.48 21.68
C VAL A 372 3.75 -19.99 21.79
N LEU A 373 2.92 -19.61 20.83
CA LEU A 373 1.55 -20.10 20.68
C LEU A 373 1.57 -21.33 19.76
N ARG A 374 0.66 -22.29 19.97
CA ARG A 374 0.56 -23.52 19.17
C ARG A 374 -0.80 -23.62 18.52
N THR A 375 -0.82 -23.84 17.22
CA THR A 375 -2.06 -24.03 16.48
C THR A 375 -2.70 -25.36 16.84
N PRO A 376 -4.05 -25.46 16.74
CA PRO A 376 -4.73 -26.74 16.83
C PRO A 376 -4.13 -27.74 15.84
N GLN A 377 -3.84 -28.96 16.30
CA GLN A 377 -3.27 -30.04 15.50
C GLN A 377 -1.89 -29.77 14.86
N LEU A 378 -1.18 -28.71 15.27
CA LEU A 378 0.16 -28.36 14.77
C LEU A 378 0.22 -28.24 13.24
N GLN A 379 -0.86 -27.76 12.62
CA GLN A 379 -0.91 -27.51 11.19
C GLN A 379 -0.02 -26.32 10.80
N PRO A 380 0.61 -26.33 9.61
CA PRO A 380 1.45 -25.25 9.16
C PRO A 380 0.67 -23.94 9.08
N VAL A 381 1.31 -22.86 9.53
CA VAL A 381 0.72 -21.52 9.51
C VAL A 381 0.90 -20.92 8.11
N TYR A 382 -0.18 -20.50 7.46
CA TYR A 382 -0.12 -19.90 6.12
C TYR A 382 -0.19 -18.38 6.16
N ALA A 383 -1.08 -17.83 6.98
CA ALA A 383 -1.27 -16.39 7.11
C ALA A 383 -1.47 -16.01 8.58
N LEU A 384 -1.07 -14.80 8.93
CA LEU A 384 -1.18 -14.26 10.27
C LEU A 384 -1.41 -12.75 10.22
N HIS A 385 -2.10 -12.24 11.22
CA HIS A 385 -2.32 -10.82 11.44
C HIS A 385 -2.12 -10.51 12.92
N TYR A 386 -1.39 -9.44 13.23
CA TYR A 386 -1.04 -9.07 14.59
C TYR A 386 -1.50 -7.65 14.91
N SER A 387 -2.45 -7.54 15.83
CA SER A 387 -3.03 -6.30 16.34
C SER A 387 -2.67 -6.10 17.82
N LEU A 388 -2.89 -4.90 18.34
CA LEU A 388 -2.74 -4.53 19.76
C LEU A 388 -3.53 -5.45 20.70
N SER A 389 -4.68 -5.92 20.25
CA SER A 389 -5.61 -6.69 21.07
C SER A 389 -5.56 -8.21 20.83
N ARG A 390 -4.98 -8.67 19.72
CA ARG A 390 -5.13 -10.06 19.26
C ARG A 390 -4.13 -10.50 18.20
N VAL A 391 -3.85 -11.80 18.15
CA VAL A 391 -3.19 -12.47 17.02
C VAL A 391 -4.23 -13.34 16.31
N CYS A 392 -4.43 -13.12 15.01
CA CYS A 392 -5.24 -13.99 14.16
C CYS A 392 -4.32 -14.87 13.31
N VAL A 393 -4.59 -16.18 13.26
CA VAL A 393 -3.74 -17.14 12.56
C VAL A 393 -4.59 -18.09 11.73
N ALA A 394 -4.19 -18.28 10.47
CA ALA A 394 -4.73 -19.32 9.59
C ALA A 394 -3.80 -20.52 9.55
N ALA A 395 -4.31 -21.67 9.96
CA ALA A 395 -3.62 -22.95 9.91
C ALA A 395 -4.52 -24.00 9.26
N GLY A 396 -4.11 -24.51 8.09
CA GLY A 396 -4.95 -25.36 7.25
C GLY A 396 -6.25 -24.65 6.87
N ASN A 397 -7.39 -25.23 7.24
CA ASN A 397 -8.73 -24.70 6.98
C ASN A 397 -9.39 -24.01 8.19
N THR A 398 -8.64 -23.84 9.28
CA THR A 398 -9.10 -23.25 10.54
C THR A 398 -8.50 -21.87 10.77
N ILE A 399 -9.27 -21.00 11.40
CA ILE A 399 -8.80 -19.72 11.94
C ILE A 399 -8.76 -19.85 13.45
N THR A 400 -7.67 -19.42 14.06
CA THR A 400 -7.54 -19.30 15.51
C THR A 400 -7.15 -17.89 15.89
N VAL A 401 -7.82 -17.35 16.91
CA VAL A 401 -7.61 -16.00 17.41
C VAL A 401 -7.21 -16.07 18.88
N TRP A 402 -6.07 -15.47 19.20
CA TRP A 402 -5.60 -15.33 20.58
C TRP A 402 -5.80 -13.87 21.01
N PRO A 403 -6.56 -13.61 22.08
CA PRO A 403 -6.56 -12.28 22.70
C PRO A 403 -5.20 -12.01 23.34
N ILE A 404 -4.75 -10.76 23.26
CA ILE A 404 -3.49 -10.25 23.82
C ILE A 404 -3.83 -9.08 24.74
N GLY A 405 -3.36 -9.11 25.98
CA GLY A 405 -3.60 -8.05 26.96
C GLY A 405 -4.06 -8.57 28.32
N GLY A 406 -4.63 -7.68 29.15
CA GLY A 406 -4.92 -7.93 30.57
C GLY A 406 -6.01 -8.97 30.89
N ASP A 407 -6.76 -9.43 29.89
CA ASP A 407 -7.71 -10.55 30.02
C ASP A 407 -7.33 -11.62 28.98
N GLU A 408 -6.28 -12.39 29.30
CA GLU A 408 -5.80 -13.52 28.48
C GLU A 408 -6.83 -14.64 28.46
N GLY A 409 -7.92 -14.43 27.72
CA GLY A 409 -8.96 -15.41 27.49
C GLY A 409 -8.45 -16.63 26.71
N ALA A 410 -9.26 -17.69 26.69
CA ALA A 410 -8.98 -18.86 25.87
C ALA A 410 -8.97 -18.50 24.37
N PRO A 411 -8.13 -19.15 23.55
CA PRO A 411 -8.15 -18.94 22.11
C PRO A 411 -9.49 -19.37 21.51
N LEU A 412 -9.99 -18.59 20.56
CA LEU A 412 -11.17 -18.91 19.78
C LEU A 412 -10.75 -19.58 18.48
N THR A 413 -11.24 -20.80 18.22
CA THR A 413 -10.95 -21.55 17.00
C THR A 413 -12.25 -21.96 16.32
N TRP A 414 -12.33 -21.76 15.00
CA TRP A 414 -13.42 -22.26 14.17
C TRP A 414 -12.92 -22.75 12.81
N GLN A 415 -13.74 -23.58 12.16
CA GLN A 415 -13.49 -24.02 10.80
C GLN A 415 -14.07 -22.98 9.82
N ALA A 416 -13.20 -22.25 9.13
CA ALA A 416 -13.61 -21.15 8.27
C ALA A 416 -13.92 -21.63 6.82
N HIS A 417 -13.10 -22.54 6.30
CA HIS A 417 -13.14 -22.98 4.90
C HIS A 417 -13.15 -24.51 4.76
N SER A 418 -13.50 -25.00 3.56
CA SER A 418 -13.43 -26.43 3.25
C SER A 418 -12.00 -26.86 2.89
N HIS A 419 -11.25 -25.96 2.25
CA HIS A 419 -9.85 -26.14 1.88
C HIS A 419 -8.92 -25.17 2.65
N ASN A 420 -7.62 -25.26 2.38
CA ASN A 420 -6.61 -24.44 3.04
C ASN A 420 -6.82 -22.95 2.76
N ILE A 421 -6.80 -22.17 3.82
CA ILE A 421 -6.81 -20.71 3.80
C ILE A 421 -5.48 -20.25 3.21
N SER A 422 -5.56 -19.38 2.21
CA SER A 422 -4.38 -18.80 1.55
C SER A 422 -3.98 -17.48 2.21
N CYS A 423 -4.93 -16.58 2.47
CA CYS A 423 -4.65 -15.27 3.07
C CYS A 423 -5.69 -14.87 4.13
N LEU A 424 -5.26 -14.04 5.07
CA LEU A 424 -6.10 -13.36 6.07
C LEU A 424 -5.81 -11.87 6.01
N ASP A 425 -6.85 -11.04 6.16
CA ASP A 425 -6.69 -9.60 6.31
C ASP A 425 -7.83 -9.02 7.16
N VAL A 426 -7.55 -7.97 7.94
CA VAL A 426 -8.50 -7.34 8.87
C VAL A 426 -8.95 -6.00 8.33
N ASP A 427 -10.18 -5.60 8.65
CA ASP A 427 -10.65 -4.25 8.34
C ASP A 427 -9.88 -3.22 9.18
N HIS A 428 -9.13 -2.34 8.51
CA HIS A 428 -8.39 -1.25 9.12
C HIS A 428 -9.27 -0.20 9.82
N CYS A 429 -10.58 -0.16 9.52
CA CYS A 429 -11.56 0.70 10.20
C CYS A 429 -12.18 0.03 11.44
N ASP A 430 -12.31 -1.31 11.42
CA ASP A 430 -12.93 -2.10 12.48
C ASP A 430 -12.17 -3.43 12.67
N ASP A 431 -11.27 -3.47 13.65
CA ASP A 431 -10.43 -4.63 13.97
C ASP A 431 -11.27 -5.89 14.35
N HIS A 432 -12.59 -5.79 14.48
CA HIS A 432 -13.50 -6.93 14.68
C HIS A 432 -13.85 -7.68 13.39
N VAL A 433 -13.66 -7.08 12.22
CA VAL A 433 -14.02 -7.70 10.94
C VAL A 433 -12.79 -8.32 10.28
N LEU A 434 -12.83 -9.62 10.02
CA LEU A 434 -11.75 -10.37 9.38
C LEU A 434 -12.21 -10.98 8.06
N PHE A 435 -11.43 -10.78 7.01
CA PHE A 435 -11.58 -11.45 5.73
C PHE A 435 -10.64 -12.65 5.64
N SER A 436 -11.14 -13.75 5.07
CA SER A 436 -10.34 -14.93 4.76
C SER A 436 -10.57 -15.37 3.32
N SER A 437 -9.50 -15.76 2.65
CA SER A 437 -9.53 -16.35 1.31
C SER A 437 -8.96 -17.75 1.32
N SER A 438 -9.43 -18.59 0.41
CA SER A 438 -9.05 -20.01 0.40
C SER A 438 -8.94 -20.59 -0.99
N SER A 439 -8.24 -21.72 -1.07
CA SER A 439 -8.19 -22.56 -2.26
C SER A 439 -9.55 -23.18 -2.62
N ASP A 440 -10.56 -23.06 -1.75
CA ASP A 440 -11.95 -23.42 -2.06
C ASP A 440 -12.65 -22.43 -3.00
N GLY A 441 -11.98 -21.33 -3.35
CA GLY A 441 -12.48 -20.33 -4.28
C GLY A 441 -13.47 -19.33 -3.65
N CYS A 442 -13.58 -19.35 -2.32
CA CYS A 442 -14.42 -18.44 -1.57
C CYS A 442 -13.60 -17.38 -0.82
N VAL A 443 -14.11 -16.16 -0.77
CA VAL A 443 -13.77 -15.19 0.29
C VAL A 443 -14.91 -15.13 1.28
N LYS A 444 -14.58 -15.20 2.57
CA LYS A 444 -15.54 -15.09 3.67
C LYS A 444 -15.16 -13.97 4.62
N CYS A 445 -16.16 -13.48 5.35
CA CYS A 445 -16.03 -12.45 6.36
C CYS A 445 -16.50 -12.97 7.72
N TRP A 446 -15.83 -12.55 8.79
CA TRP A 446 -16.01 -13.08 10.13
C TRP A 446 -16.01 -11.97 11.17
N ASP A 447 -16.85 -12.10 12.20
CA ASP A 447 -16.66 -11.39 13.45
C ASP A 447 -15.62 -12.13 14.27
N VAL A 448 -14.48 -11.48 14.50
CA VAL A 448 -13.33 -12.05 15.22
C VAL A 448 -13.62 -12.26 16.71
N ARG A 449 -14.60 -11.56 17.30
CA ARG A 449 -14.97 -11.72 18.71
C ARG A 449 -15.77 -12.98 18.97
N THR A 450 -16.67 -13.34 18.05
CA THR A 450 -17.58 -14.49 18.22
C THR A 450 -17.17 -15.69 17.37
N GLY A 451 -16.43 -15.47 16.28
CA GLY A 451 -16.12 -16.48 15.26
C GLY A 451 -17.27 -16.73 14.29
N ASP A 452 -18.33 -15.92 14.35
CA ASP A 452 -19.49 -16.06 13.48
C ASP A 452 -19.21 -15.49 12.08
N ALA A 453 -19.75 -16.15 11.07
CA ALA A 453 -19.67 -15.67 9.70
C ALA A 453 -20.59 -14.46 9.50
N ILE A 454 -20.05 -13.38 8.92
CA ILE A 454 -20.82 -12.25 8.43
C ILE A 454 -21.18 -12.56 6.97
N PRO A 455 -22.45 -12.83 6.63
CA PRO A 455 -22.82 -13.21 5.27
C PRO A 455 -22.69 -12.01 4.33
N ILE A 456 -21.93 -12.20 3.24
CA ILE A 456 -21.72 -11.18 2.21
C ILE A 456 -21.88 -11.83 0.83
N ASP A 457 -23.09 -11.71 0.26
CA ASP A 457 -23.52 -12.50 -0.92
C ASP A 457 -22.79 -12.17 -2.23
N TYR A 458 -22.09 -11.04 -2.28
CA TYR A 458 -21.39 -10.56 -3.47
C TYR A 458 -19.89 -10.85 -3.46
N LEU A 459 -19.36 -11.41 -2.37
CA LEU A 459 -17.98 -11.88 -2.37
C LEU A 459 -17.85 -13.11 -3.27
N PRO A 460 -16.67 -13.35 -3.85
CA PRO A 460 -16.47 -14.46 -4.74
C PRO A 460 -16.72 -15.77 -4.01
N ALA A 461 -17.56 -16.61 -4.61
CA ALA A 461 -17.82 -17.99 -4.23
C ALA A 461 -17.66 -18.89 -5.48
N ASN A 462 -16.61 -18.61 -6.26
CA ASN A 462 -16.42 -19.15 -7.60
C ASN A 462 -15.46 -20.36 -7.58
N ASN A 463 -15.45 -21.19 -8.61
CA ASN A 463 -14.71 -22.48 -8.62
C ASN A 463 -13.18 -22.37 -8.79
N TYR A 464 -12.59 -21.17 -8.79
CA TYR A 464 -11.14 -20.98 -8.99
C TYR A 464 -10.41 -20.78 -7.67
N PRO A 465 -9.30 -21.51 -7.41
CA PRO A 465 -8.51 -21.32 -6.20
C PRO A 465 -8.00 -19.89 -6.03
N ILE A 466 -8.23 -19.31 -4.85
CA ILE A 466 -7.74 -17.98 -4.49
C ILE A 466 -6.39 -18.11 -3.79
N TYR A 467 -5.38 -17.42 -4.32
CA TYR A 467 -4.00 -17.43 -3.81
C TYR A 467 -3.59 -16.10 -3.19
N GLY A 468 -4.31 -15.01 -3.46
CA GLY A 468 -4.00 -13.69 -2.92
C GLY A 468 -5.27 -12.94 -2.52
N MET A 469 -5.19 -12.21 -1.42
CA MET A 469 -6.22 -11.28 -1.00
C MET A 469 -5.57 -10.16 -0.20
N ALA A 470 -5.94 -8.92 -0.48
CA ALA A 470 -5.54 -7.77 0.33
C ALA A 470 -6.60 -6.67 0.29
N LEU A 471 -6.86 -6.10 1.45
CA LEU A 471 -7.73 -4.96 1.65
C LEU A 471 -6.95 -3.67 1.44
N SER A 472 -7.59 -2.67 0.83
CA SER A 472 -6.96 -1.38 0.59
C SER A 472 -6.72 -0.63 1.92
N PRO A 473 -5.80 0.37 1.95
CA PRO A 473 -5.42 1.03 3.20
C PRO A 473 -6.58 1.69 3.96
N ASN A 474 -7.57 2.25 3.25
CA ASN A 474 -8.79 2.81 3.88
C ASN A 474 -9.94 1.81 3.93
N SER A 475 -9.63 0.52 3.76
CA SER A 475 -10.58 -0.58 3.72
C SER A 475 -11.67 -0.48 2.66
N VAL A 476 -11.49 0.27 1.56
CA VAL A 476 -12.56 0.56 0.57
C VAL A 476 -12.66 -0.53 -0.49
N GLN A 477 -11.55 -1.16 -0.85
CA GLN A 477 -11.49 -2.17 -1.90
C GLN A 477 -10.85 -3.45 -1.38
N LEU A 478 -11.38 -4.58 -1.86
CA LEU A 478 -10.79 -5.89 -1.67
C LEU A 478 -10.24 -6.38 -3.01
N ALA A 479 -8.91 -6.56 -3.09
CA ALA A 479 -8.25 -7.13 -4.26
C ALA A 479 -8.06 -8.63 -4.05
N VAL A 480 -8.48 -9.45 -5.02
CA VAL A 480 -8.48 -10.92 -4.95
C VAL A 480 -7.76 -11.51 -6.16
N GLY A 481 -6.73 -12.32 -5.90
CA GLY A 481 -5.91 -12.99 -6.91
C GLY A 481 -6.29 -14.46 -7.07
N TYR A 482 -6.70 -14.84 -8.27
CA TYR A 482 -7.10 -16.18 -8.67
C TYR A 482 -6.04 -16.86 -9.51
N VAL A 483 -5.93 -18.18 -9.38
CA VAL A 483 -5.21 -19.00 -10.33
C VAL A 483 -6.21 -19.66 -11.27
N CYS A 484 -6.12 -19.33 -12.54
CA CYS A 484 -6.92 -19.96 -13.58
C CYS A 484 -6.21 -21.24 -14.05
N PRO A 485 -6.87 -22.41 -14.02
CA PRO A 485 -6.32 -23.61 -14.60
C PRO A 485 -6.11 -23.40 -16.10
N PRO A 486 -5.04 -23.98 -16.69
CA PRO A 486 -4.80 -23.86 -18.13
C PRO A 486 -6.02 -24.40 -18.88
N ALA A 487 -6.48 -23.65 -19.89
CA ALA A 487 -7.59 -24.08 -20.74
C ALA A 487 -7.26 -25.45 -21.35
N ALA A 488 -7.90 -26.51 -20.85
CA ALA A 488 -7.74 -27.84 -21.40
C ALA A 488 -8.33 -27.83 -22.82
N LYS A 489 -7.48 -27.74 -23.85
CA LYS A 489 -7.84 -28.17 -25.20
C LYS A 489 -7.47 -29.65 -25.37
N PRO A 490 -8.42 -30.59 -25.38
CA PRO A 490 -8.20 -31.89 -26.01
C PRO A 490 -8.89 -31.91 -27.37
N SER A 491 -8.27 -31.38 -28.44
CA SER A 491 -8.71 -31.75 -29.81
C SER A 491 -7.81 -31.36 -30.99
N ARG A 492 -6.69 -30.64 -30.83
CA ARG A 492 -5.73 -30.45 -31.93
C ARG A 492 -4.29 -30.69 -31.51
N ILE A 493 -3.73 -31.78 -32.02
CA ILE A 493 -2.32 -32.13 -31.95
C ILE A 493 -1.58 -31.27 -32.98
N THR A 494 -1.42 -29.98 -32.70
CA THR A 494 -0.47 -29.14 -33.45
C THR A 494 0.64 -28.69 -32.52
N GLN A 495 1.88 -28.87 -32.98
CA GLN A 495 3.12 -28.78 -32.21
C GLN A 495 3.43 -27.37 -31.66
N ALA A 496 2.60 -26.37 -32.00
CA ALA A 496 2.68 -24.99 -31.54
C ALA A 496 1.77 -24.68 -30.33
N ASP A 497 0.88 -25.60 -29.92
CA ASP A 497 -0.12 -25.31 -28.88
C ASP A 497 0.38 -25.59 -27.44
N THR A 498 1.52 -26.25 -27.24
CA THR A 498 2.06 -26.53 -25.89
C THR A 498 2.65 -25.29 -25.20
N THR A 499 2.78 -24.15 -25.89
CA THR A 499 3.13 -22.87 -25.24
C THR A 499 1.95 -22.22 -24.51
N TYR A 500 0.72 -22.73 -24.68
CA TYR A 500 -0.49 -22.25 -23.99
C TYR A 500 -0.77 -22.98 -22.66
N ALA A 501 0.10 -23.89 -22.21
CA ALA A 501 -0.01 -24.54 -20.91
C ALA A 501 0.53 -23.67 -19.74
N ARG A 502 0.53 -22.34 -19.88
CA ARG A 502 0.87 -21.44 -18.78
C ARG A 502 -0.38 -21.26 -17.92
N LEU A 503 -0.25 -21.54 -16.62
CA LEU A 503 -1.22 -21.10 -15.63
C LEU A 503 -1.34 -19.58 -15.77
N SER A 504 -2.54 -19.09 -16.05
CA SER A 504 -2.81 -17.66 -15.97
C SER A 504 -3.38 -17.33 -14.59
N SER A 505 -3.23 -16.08 -14.19
CA SER A 505 -3.92 -15.58 -13.00
C SER A 505 -4.84 -14.43 -13.37
N GLY A 506 -5.89 -14.28 -12.58
CA GLY A 506 -6.83 -13.17 -12.66
C GLY A 506 -6.78 -12.38 -11.36
N LEU A 507 -6.98 -11.07 -11.45
CA LEU A 507 -7.10 -10.18 -10.32
C LEU A 507 -8.47 -9.51 -10.40
N GLU A 508 -9.26 -9.58 -9.33
CA GLU A 508 -10.56 -8.90 -9.26
C GLU A 508 -10.59 -7.93 -8.08
N PHE A 509 -11.39 -6.87 -8.23
CA PHE A 509 -11.62 -5.88 -7.21
C PHE A 509 -13.09 -5.86 -6.82
N PHE A 510 -13.35 -5.96 -5.52
CA PHE A 510 -14.67 -5.88 -4.92
C PHE A 510 -14.77 -4.66 -4.01
N ALA A 511 -15.94 -4.03 -3.99
CA ALA A 511 -16.22 -2.99 -3.01
C ALA A 511 -16.30 -3.63 -1.62
N ALA A 512 -15.54 -3.10 -0.67
CA ALA A 512 -15.65 -3.53 0.71
C ALA A 512 -16.99 -3.09 1.33
N PRO A 513 -17.43 -3.71 2.44
CA PRO A 513 -18.74 -3.43 3.04
C PRO A 513 -18.93 -1.96 3.43
N ASN A 514 -17.86 -1.29 3.84
CA ASN A 514 -17.84 0.12 4.23
C ASN A 514 -17.95 1.10 3.04
N ALA A 515 -17.77 0.65 1.79
CA ALA A 515 -17.69 1.54 0.62
C ALA A 515 -18.99 1.59 -0.22
N ARG A 516 -19.95 0.71 0.05
CA ARG A 516 -21.14 0.52 -0.80
C ARG A 516 -22.13 1.68 -0.83
N ASN A 517 -22.12 2.51 0.20
CA ASN A 517 -22.95 3.71 0.27
C ASN A 517 -22.06 4.90 0.57
N ALA A 518 -22.41 6.06 0.01
CA ALA A 518 -21.75 7.33 0.28
C ALA A 518 -21.72 7.66 1.78
N THR A 519 -22.75 7.27 2.54
CA THR A 519 -22.80 7.44 4.00
C THR A 519 -21.80 6.55 4.73
N LEU A 520 -21.75 5.26 4.39
CA LEU A 520 -20.80 4.30 4.96
C LEU A 520 -19.36 4.71 4.64
N LEU A 521 -19.10 5.13 3.39
CA LEU A 521 -17.79 5.60 2.96
C LEU A 521 -17.38 6.87 3.72
N ALA A 522 -18.31 7.79 3.96
CA ALA A 522 -18.06 8.99 4.76
C ALA A 522 -17.87 8.71 6.26
N ASN A 523 -18.38 7.58 6.76
CA ASN A 523 -18.17 7.13 8.14
C ASN A 523 -16.85 6.37 8.29
N SER A 524 -16.40 5.62 7.26
CA SER A 524 -15.09 4.95 7.30
C SER A 524 -13.95 5.96 7.43
N LEU A 525 -14.10 7.13 6.79
CA LEU A 525 -13.16 8.24 6.95
C LEU A 525 -13.04 8.76 8.38
N GLU A 526 -14.09 8.66 9.20
CA GLU A 526 -14.06 9.08 10.61
C GLU A 526 -13.30 8.11 11.50
N ALA A 527 -13.27 6.83 11.13
CA ALA A 527 -12.52 5.82 11.85
C ALA A 527 -11.00 5.99 11.70
N HIS A 528 -10.55 6.66 10.64
CA HIS A 528 -9.13 6.91 10.38
C HIS A 528 -8.65 8.20 11.07
N SER A 529 -7.58 8.08 11.86
CA SER A 529 -6.92 9.22 12.52
C SER A 529 -6.08 10.07 11.55
N SER A 530 -5.57 9.46 10.47
CA SER A 530 -4.90 10.13 9.36
C SER A 530 -5.23 9.44 8.04
N ILE A 531 -5.58 10.23 7.02
CA ILE A 531 -5.79 9.72 5.67
C ILE A 531 -4.45 9.77 4.95
N ASP A 532 -3.72 8.65 4.98
CA ASP A 532 -2.41 8.60 4.35
C ASP A 532 -2.53 8.74 2.83
N SER A 533 -3.42 7.98 2.18
CA SER A 533 -3.65 8.07 0.72
C SER A 533 -5.12 7.84 0.39
N LEU A 534 -5.64 8.55 -0.61
CA LEU A 534 -7.03 8.43 -1.09
C LEU A 534 -7.13 7.66 -2.41
N GLY A 535 -6.06 7.00 -2.86
CA GLY A 535 -6.00 6.37 -4.18
C GLY A 535 -7.03 5.26 -4.39
N ASP A 536 -7.38 4.54 -3.34
CA ASP A 536 -8.45 3.52 -3.34
C ASP A 536 -9.84 4.14 -3.45
N ILE A 537 -10.13 5.21 -2.72
CA ILE A 537 -11.40 5.95 -2.85
C ILE A 537 -11.54 6.53 -4.26
N LEU A 538 -10.48 7.14 -4.77
CA LEU A 538 -10.48 7.72 -6.13
C LEU A 538 -10.71 6.66 -7.20
N SER A 539 -10.04 5.50 -7.11
CA SER A 539 -10.23 4.40 -8.06
C SER A 539 -11.61 3.81 -8.01
N TYR A 540 -12.15 3.61 -6.81
CA TYR A 540 -13.49 3.08 -6.63
C TYR A 540 -14.54 4.04 -7.20
N CYS A 541 -14.50 5.33 -6.81
CA CYS A 541 -15.44 6.33 -7.31
C CYS A 541 -15.37 6.50 -8.84
N HIS A 542 -14.20 6.32 -9.46
CA HIS A 542 -14.07 6.37 -10.91
C HIS A 542 -14.64 5.14 -11.62
N ALA A 543 -14.44 3.95 -11.05
CA ALA A 543 -15.05 2.73 -11.55
C ALA A 543 -16.59 2.83 -11.48
N GLU A 544 -17.13 3.26 -10.34
CA GLU A 544 -18.56 3.52 -10.14
C GLU A 544 -19.11 4.59 -11.08
N LEU A 545 -18.35 5.65 -11.37
CA LEU A 545 -18.74 6.65 -12.35
C LEU A 545 -18.81 6.08 -13.76
N SER A 546 -17.87 5.20 -14.12
CA SER A 546 -17.83 4.55 -15.42
C SER A 546 -19.01 3.59 -15.60
N THR A 547 -19.35 2.82 -14.56
CA THR A 547 -20.54 1.93 -14.57
C THR A 547 -21.83 2.74 -14.60
N PHE A 548 -21.92 3.86 -13.88
CA PHE A 548 -23.05 4.78 -13.94
C PHE A 548 -23.27 5.33 -15.36
N HIS A 549 -22.21 5.78 -16.04
CA HIS A 549 -22.31 6.26 -17.41
C HIS A 549 -22.72 5.17 -18.40
N ALA A 550 -22.22 3.93 -18.22
CA ALA A 550 -22.61 2.80 -19.04
C ALA A 550 -24.12 2.49 -18.90
N LYS A 551 -24.63 2.38 -17.66
CA LYS A 551 -26.07 2.18 -17.39
C LYS A 551 -26.93 3.28 -18.01
N ARG A 552 -26.52 4.54 -17.86
CA ARG A 552 -27.24 5.69 -18.44
C ARG A 552 -27.28 5.69 -19.97
N ALA A 553 -26.24 5.16 -20.62
CA ALA A 553 -26.20 5.01 -22.06
C ALA A 553 -27.13 3.88 -22.54
N GLU A 554 -27.24 2.79 -21.79
CA GLU A 554 -28.16 1.68 -22.06
C GLU A 554 -29.64 2.10 -21.92
N ASP A 555 -29.97 2.94 -20.94
CA ASP A 555 -31.33 3.46 -20.71
C ASP A 555 -31.80 4.54 -21.72
N GLY A 556 -31.04 4.76 -22.81
CA GLY A 556 -31.46 5.62 -23.92
C GLY A 556 -31.62 7.11 -23.57
N GLY A 557 -31.02 7.57 -22.47
CA GLY A 557 -31.12 8.97 -22.03
C GLY A 557 -32.51 9.40 -21.53
N SER A 558 -33.42 8.44 -21.27
CA SER A 558 -34.69 8.72 -20.61
C SER A 558 -34.44 9.28 -19.21
N VAL A 559 -34.92 10.49 -18.97
CA VAL A 559 -34.91 11.12 -17.64
C VAL A 559 -35.78 10.26 -16.73
N TRP A 560 -35.18 9.69 -15.69
CA TRP A 560 -35.92 9.00 -14.64
C TRP A 560 -36.97 9.96 -14.07
N SER A 561 -38.24 9.62 -14.26
CA SER A 561 -39.34 10.33 -13.63
C SER A 561 -39.30 10.02 -12.13
N ALA A 562 -39.53 11.02 -11.29
CA ALA A 562 -39.60 10.88 -9.83
C ALA A 562 -40.65 9.84 -9.34
N ALA A 563 -41.47 9.28 -10.24
CA ALA A 563 -42.44 8.23 -9.95
C ALA A 563 -41.83 6.81 -9.89
N ASP A 564 -40.71 6.55 -10.57
CA ASP A 564 -40.08 5.21 -10.62
C ASP A 564 -39.14 4.95 -9.41
N ALA A 565 -38.80 5.99 -8.66
CA ALA A 565 -37.94 5.96 -7.46
C ALA A 565 -38.57 5.32 -6.21
N LYS A 566 -39.79 4.77 -6.31
CA LYS A 566 -40.51 4.16 -5.17
C LYS A 566 -40.45 2.63 -5.12
N ALA A 567 -39.78 1.98 -6.07
CA ALA A 567 -39.77 0.52 -6.19
C ALA A 567 -38.46 -0.16 -5.76
N SER A 568 -37.37 0.57 -5.55
CA SER A 568 -36.11 0.06 -5.01
C SER A 568 -35.98 0.43 -3.53
N ASN A 569 -35.81 -0.57 -2.67
CA ASN A 569 -35.54 -0.41 -1.22
C ASN A 569 -34.05 -0.13 -0.93
N ASP A 570 -33.26 0.21 -1.94
CA ASP A 570 -31.87 0.61 -1.80
C ASP A 570 -31.81 2.15 -1.85
N ASP A 571 -31.35 2.77 -0.76
CA ASP A 571 -31.16 4.23 -0.59
C ASP A 571 -30.16 4.88 -1.59
N ASN A 572 -29.75 4.17 -2.65
CA ASN A 572 -28.78 4.61 -3.65
C ASN A 572 -29.40 5.14 -4.97
N ASP A 573 -30.74 5.16 -5.12
CA ASP A 573 -31.39 5.61 -6.36
C ASP A 573 -31.80 7.09 -6.35
N LEU A 574 -30.84 7.99 -6.61
CA LEU A 574 -31.12 9.40 -6.93
C LEU A 574 -30.22 9.93 -8.05
N GLY A 575 -30.32 9.39 -9.28
CA GLY A 575 -29.94 10.06 -10.54
C GLY A 575 -28.53 10.68 -10.68
N GLN A 576 -27.62 10.44 -9.74
CA GLN A 576 -26.32 11.08 -9.58
C GLN A 576 -25.26 10.03 -9.20
N PRO A 577 -23.99 10.24 -9.57
CA PRO A 577 -22.92 9.31 -9.25
C PRO A 577 -22.54 9.33 -7.76
N LEU A 578 -22.08 8.19 -7.24
CA LEU A 578 -21.73 7.98 -5.82
C LEU A 578 -20.80 9.07 -5.26
N TYR A 579 -19.82 9.53 -6.04
CA TYR A 579 -18.87 10.54 -5.59
C TYR A 579 -19.54 11.89 -5.27
N HIS A 580 -20.66 12.22 -5.93
CA HIS A 580 -21.36 13.48 -5.70
C HIS A 580 -22.08 13.47 -4.35
N SER A 581 -22.83 12.42 -4.07
CA SER A 581 -23.47 12.19 -2.77
C SER A 581 -22.43 12.15 -1.65
N PHE A 582 -21.30 11.47 -1.89
CA PHE A 582 -20.18 11.41 -0.95
C PHE A 582 -19.61 12.80 -0.63
N CYS A 583 -19.28 13.61 -1.65
CA CYS A 583 -18.77 14.97 -1.43
C CYS A 583 -19.78 15.86 -0.70
N SER A 584 -21.07 15.74 -1.01
CA SER A 584 -22.14 16.49 -0.33
C SER A 584 -22.22 16.17 1.16
N ILE A 585 -22.12 14.88 1.53
CA ILE A 585 -22.10 14.45 2.93
C ILE A 585 -20.88 15.02 3.66
N LEU A 586 -19.69 15.00 3.05
CA LEU A 586 -18.47 15.57 3.62
C LEU A 586 -18.58 17.09 3.82
N GLU A 587 -19.15 17.81 2.85
CA GLU A 587 -19.41 19.25 2.97
C GLU A 587 -20.40 19.57 4.10
N ALA A 588 -21.44 18.75 4.27
CA ALA A 588 -22.41 18.88 5.35
C ALA A 588 -21.77 18.64 6.72
N LYS A 589 -21.03 17.53 6.89
CA LYS A 589 -20.31 17.20 8.13
C LYS A 589 -19.36 18.31 8.57
N TYR A 590 -18.58 18.89 7.65
CA TYR A 590 -17.71 20.02 7.99
C TYR A 590 -18.49 21.27 8.43
N THR A 591 -19.64 21.53 7.80
CA THR A 591 -20.50 22.66 8.14
C THR A 591 -21.07 22.50 9.56
N ASP A 592 -21.50 21.28 9.91
CA ASP A 592 -21.99 20.96 11.25
C ASP A 592 -20.89 21.11 12.31
N GLN A 593 -19.66 20.65 12.03
CA GLN A 593 -18.53 20.84 12.94
C GLN A 593 -18.18 22.33 13.13
N CYS A 594 -18.27 23.14 12.08
CA CYS A 594 -18.06 24.59 12.17
C CYS A 594 -19.16 25.26 13.01
N GLN A 595 -20.41 24.84 12.87
CA GLN A 595 -21.52 25.35 13.69
C GLN A 595 -21.35 24.97 15.16
N ALA A 596 -20.92 23.74 15.45
CA ALA A 596 -20.62 23.29 16.80
C ALA A 596 -19.48 24.11 17.44
N ALA A 597 -18.37 24.33 16.71
CA ALA A 597 -17.26 25.16 17.17
C ALA A 597 -17.66 26.62 17.39
N ALA A 598 -18.54 27.17 16.53
CA ALA A 598 -19.05 28.53 16.71
C ALA A 598 -19.90 28.69 17.98
N LEU A 599 -20.63 27.64 18.39
CA LEU A 599 -21.39 27.63 19.64
C LEU A 599 -20.48 27.54 20.88
N SER A 600 -19.34 26.84 20.79
CA SER A 600 -18.36 26.71 21.88
C SER A 600 -17.29 27.80 21.90
N SER A 601 -17.32 28.77 20.96
CA SER A 601 -16.28 29.79 20.76
C SER A 601 -14.87 29.24 20.46
N ASP A 602 -14.80 27.98 20.03
CA ASP A 602 -13.57 27.32 19.62
C ASP A 602 -13.13 27.76 18.21
N PRO A 603 -11.83 27.65 17.87
CA PRO A 603 -11.40 27.82 16.49
C PRO A 603 -12.07 26.78 15.58
N PRO A 604 -12.29 27.12 14.29
CA PRO A 604 -12.86 26.17 13.35
C PRO A 604 -11.97 24.90 13.25
N PRO A 605 -12.58 23.72 13.07
CA PRO A 605 -11.84 22.48 12.92
C PRO A 605 -11.04 22.45 11.61
N PRO A 606 -9.95 21.67 11.52
CA PRO A 606 -9.20 21.51 10.28
C PRO A 606 -10.10 21.01 9.12
N PRO A 607 -9.93 21.51 7.88
CA PRO A 607 -10.85 21.28 6.77
C PRO A 607 -10.63 19.92 6.09
N MET A 608 -10.37 18.85 6.86
CA MET A 608 -10.03 17.53 6.30
C MET A 608 -11.10 17.02 5.33
N TYR A 609 -12.39 17.09 5.72
CA TYR A 609 -13.49 16.67 4.86
C TYR A 609 -13.58 17.45 3.54
N LEU A 610 -13.33 18.77 3.59
CA LEU A 610 -13.30 19.58 2.38
C LEU A 610 -12.10 19.25 1.49
N GLN A 611 -10.94 18.98 2.09
CA GLN A 611 -9.74 18.57 1.36
C GLN A 611 -9.94 17.23 0.64
N VAL A 612 -10.58 16.26 1.29
CA VAL A 612 -10.95 14.97 0.68
C VAL A 612 -11.95 15.17 -0.47
N ALA A 613 -13.03 15.93 -0.24
CA ALA A 613 -14.01 16.24 -1.28
C ALA A 613 -13.36 16.93 -2.49
N TYR A 614 -12.46 17.89 -2.23
CA TYR A 614 -11.72 18.59 -3.28
C TYR A 614 -10.85 17.64 -4.10
N GLN A 615 -10.14 16.71 -3.46
CA GLN A 615 -9.37 15.69 -4.18
C GLN A 615 -10.24 14.83 -5.09
N VAL A 616 -11.40 14.39 -4.61
CA VAL A 616 -12.33 13.57 -5.40
C VAL A 616 -12.83 14.35 -6.60
N VAL A 617 -13.37 15.56 -6.39
CA VAL A 617 -13.93 16.39 -7.47
C VAL A 617 -12.88 16.72 -8.55
N VAL A 618 -11.66 17.11 -8.18
CA VAL A 618 -10.61 17.49 -9.14
C VAL A 618 -10.15 16.30 -9.99
N ASN A 619 -10.18 15.08 -9.46
CA ASN A 619 -9.71 13.88 -10.16
C ASN A 619 -10.80 13.10 -10.91
N MET A 620 -12.08 13.42 -10.74
CA MET A 620 -13.16 12.78 -11.52
C MET A 620 -13.29 13.36 -12.93
N PRO A 621 -13.61 12.54 -13.95
CA PRO A 621 -13.96 13.03 -15.29
C PRO A 621 -15.34 13.71 -15.26
N GLY A 622 -15.49 14.84 -15.93
CA GLY A 622 -16.75 15.61 -15.96
C GLY A 622 -16.72 16.77 -16.96
N THR A 623 -17.89 17.34 -17.27
CA THR A 623 -18.00 18.55 -18.10
C THR A 623 -17.33 19.73 -17.38
N SER A 624 -16.45 20.44 -18.09
CA SER A 624 -15.52 21.41 -17.49
C SER A 624 -16.21 22.46 -16.62
N SER A 625 -17.36 22.99 -17.03
CA SER A 625 -18.02 24.11 -16.33
C SER A 625 -18.56 23.77 -14.93
N ALA A 626 -19.23 22.63 -14.75
CA ALA A 626 -19.80 22.24 -13.46
C ALA A 626 -18.69 21.79 -12.49
N LYS A 627 -17.74 20.99 -12.99
CA LYS A 627 -16.57 20.55 -12.23
C LYS A 627 -15.72 21.73 -11.75
N GLU A 628 -15.45 22.71 -12.62
CA GLU A 628 -14.71 23.91 -12.26
C GLU A 628 -15.45 24.74 -11.21
N ALA A 629 -16.78 24.81 -11.27
CA ALA A 629 -17.58 25.53 -10.28
C ALA A 629 -17.52 24.86 -8.90
N ASP A 630 -17.65 23.52 -8.84
CA ASP A 630 -17.56 22.75 -7.60
C ASP A 630 -16.14 22.80 -7.00
N ALA A 631 -15.11 22.63 -7.84
CA ALA A 631 -13.72 22.76 -7.43
C ALA A 631 -13.39 24.16 -6.91
N ALA A 632 -13.86 25.21 -7.60
CA ALA A 632 -13.67 26.60 -7.15
C ALA A 632 -14.38 26.89 -5.82
N ARG A 633 -15.61 26.37 -5.62
CA ARG A 633 -16.34 26.49 -4.35
C ARG A 633 -15.57 25.84 -3.21
N LEU A 634 -15.11 24.60 -3.38
CA LEU A 634 -14.35 23.87 -2.36
C LEU A 634 -13.01 24.57 -2.07
N GLN A 635 -12.29 24.97 -3.11
CA GLN A 635 -11.04 25.74 -3.00
C GLN A 635 -11.24 27.02 -2.19
N GLN A 636 -12.31 27.77 -2.43
CA GLN A 636 -12.62 28.99 -1.68
C GLN A 636 -12.80 28.71 -0.18
N ARG A 637 -13.60 27.69 0.17
CA ARG A 637 -13.86 27.31 1.56
C ARG A 637 -12.59 26.86 2.29
N ILE A 638 -11.75 26.04 1.63
CA ILE A 638 -10.49 25.54 2.20
C ILE A 638 -9.50 26.69 2.40
N MET A 639 -9.33 27.56 1.40
CA MET A 639 -8.43 28.71 1.53
C MET A 639 -8.91 29.71 2.58
N ALA A 640 -10.23 29.87 2.75
CA ALA A 640 -10.79 30.76 3.76
C ALA A 640 -10.42 30.26 5.18
N TYR A 641 -10.50 28.96 5.43
CA TYR A 641 -10.03 28.36 6.68
C TYR A 641 -8.56 28.68 6.95
N TRP A 642 -7.66 28.42 5.99
CA TRP A 642 -6.22 28.63 6.19
C TRP A 642 -5.86 30.10 6.35
N CYS A 643 -6.53 31.00 5.63
CA CYS A 643 -6.34 32.44 5.80
C CYS A 643 -6.77 32.88 7.20
N ASP A 644 -7.93 32.45 7.69
CA ASP A 644 -8.41 32.75 9.04
C ASP A 644 -7.43 32.22 10.10
N SER A 645 -7.03 30.95 10.00
CA SER A 645 -6.08 30.31 10.91
C SER A 645 -4.73 31.04 10.99
N VAL A 646 -4.11 31.33 9.83
CA VAL A 646 -2.81 32.04 9.78
C VAL A 646 -2.92 33.45 10.34
N LEU A 647 -4.00 34.18 10.02
CA LEU A 647 -4.19 35.54 10.53
C LEU A 647 -4.44 35.55 12.05
N ARG A 648 -5.16 34.57 12.61
CA ARG A 648 -5.32 34.41 14.07
C ARG A 648 -3.98 34.13 14.76
N CYS A 649 -3.16 33.24 14.21
CA CYS A 649 -1.81 32.96 14.73
C CYS A 649 -0.90 34.21 14.68
N ARG A 650 -0.98 35.03 13.62
CA ARG A 650 -0.23 36.29 13.51
C ARG A 650 -0.78 37.38 14.45
N ALA A 651 -2.08 37.37 14.74
CA ALA A 651 -2.70 38.30 15.69
C ALA A 651 -2.33 37.98 17.16
N SER A 652 -2.15 36.71 17.53
CA SER A 652 -1.74 36.32 18.89
C SER A 652 -0.26 36.59 19.18
N THR A 653 0.62 36.42 18.19
CA THR A 653 2.08 36.59 18.31
C THR A 653 2.53 38.06 18.36
N THR A 654 1.76 38.99 17.80
CA THR A 654 2.06 40.44 17.81
C THR A 654 1.98 41.09 19.21
N VAL A 655 1.43 40.40 20.22
CA VAL A 655 1.42 40.88 21.61
C VAL A 655 2.83 40.87 22.24
N HIS A 656 3.80 40.11 21.68
CA HIS A 656 5.11 39.93 22.32
C HIS A 656 6.36 40.39 21.56
N GLN A 657 6.29 40.80 20.28
CA GLN A 657 7.49 41.29 19.57
C GLN A 657 7.21 42.42 18.58
N SER A 658 7.69 43.63 18.90
CA SER A 658 7.75 44.79 18.00
C SER A 658 8.89 44.63 16.95
N ARG A 659 8.86 43.58 16.14
CA ARG A 659 9.82 43.42 15.03
C ARG A 659 9.26 44.00 13.74
N ARG A 660 10.09 44.76 13.03
CA ARG A 660 9.80 45.30 11.69
C ARG A 660 9.48 44.15 10.74
N HIS A 661 8.21 43.95 10.41
CA HIS A 661 7.80 42.96 9.43
C HIS A 661 8.38 43.28 8.04
N THR A 662 8.90 42.27 7.37
CA THR A 662 9.44 42.38 6.01
C THR A 662 8.31 42.68 5.00
N GLY A 663 8.60 43.40 3.91
CA GLY A 663 7.58 43.82 2.95
C GLY A 663 6.78 42.68 2.30
N LYS A 664 7.39 41.48 2.17
CA LYS A 664 6.73 40.29 1.59
C LYS A 664 5.74 39.62 2.57
N ALA A 665 6.10 39.51 3.84
CA ALA A 665 5.21 38.97 4.87
C ALA A 665 3.98 39.87 5.10
N ALA A 666 4.18 41.20 5.06
CA ALA A 666 3.08 42.17 5.12
C ALA A 666 2.15 42.06 3.90
N LEU A 667 2.70 41.89 2.69
CA LEU A 667 1.90 41.68 1.47
C LEU A 667 1.06 40.41 1.56
N SER A 668 1.64 39.28 1.96
CA SER A 668 0.93 38.02 2.14
C SER A 668 -0.23 38.14 3.15
N THR A 669 0.03 38.80 4.29
CA THR A 669 -0.97 39.02 5.34
C THR A 669 -2.14 39.88 4.85
N LEU A 670 -1.85 40.92 4.07
CA LEU A 670 -2.89 41.77 3.48
C LEU A 670 -3.71 41.06 2.40
N LEU A 671 -3.08 40.23 1.56
CA LEU A 671 -3.78 39.43 0.54
C LEU A 671 -4.73 38.40 1.17
N MET A 672 -4.32 37.75 2.27
CA MET A 672 -5.20 36.85 3.03
C MET A 672 -6.40 37.59 3.62
N ALA A 673 -6.19 38.80 4.15
CA ALA A 673 -7.27 39.63 4.70
C ALA A 673 -8.25 40.10 3.61
N ASP A 674 -7.75 40.53 2.45
CA ASP A 674 -8.58 40.88 1.30
C ASP A 674 -9.39 39.67 0.80
N PHE A 675 -8.78 38.48 0.76
CA PHE A 675 -9.45 37.25 0.33
C PHE A 675 -10.59 36.84 1.27
N LEU A 676 -10.39 36.93 2.59
CA LEU A 676 -11.46 36.72 3.56
C LEU A 676 -12.59 37.75 3.39
N GLY A 677 -12.24 39.01 3.09
CA GLY A 677 -13.22 40.03 2.70
C GLY A 677 -14.03 39.64 1.46
N LEU A 678 -13.42 39.01 0.45
CA LEU A 678 -14.13 38.55 -0.74
C LEU A 678 -15.09 37.40 -0.49
N VAL A 679 -14.63 36.36 0.21
CA VAL A 679 -15.32 35.06 0.30
C VAL A 679 -16.30 35.00 1.46
N SER A 680 -16.08 35.79 2.52
CA SER A 680 -16.78 35.61 3.80
C SER A 680 -17.72 36.76 4.19
N ILE A 681 -18.03 37.70 3.29
CA ILE A 681 -19.10 38.68 3.52
C ILE A 681 -20.40 38.17 2.88
N SER A 682 -21.04 37.17 3.53
CA SER A 682 -22.50 37.09 3.74
C SER A 682 -22.92 35.77 4.41
N PRO A 683 -23.66 35.76 5.54
CA PRO A 683 -23.88 36.82 6.51
C PRO A 683 -22.99 36.70 7.77
N ALA A 684 -22.27 37.78 8.06
CA ALA A 684 -21.78 38.24 9.37
C ALA A 684 -21.28 37.21 10.39
N ASN A 685 -20.05 36.70 10.22
CA ASN A 685 -19.25 36.29 11.37
C ASN A 685 -18.52 37.53 11.95
N PRO A 686 -18.97 38.12 13.07
CA PRO A 686 -18.40 39.36 13.60
C PRO A 686 -16.93 39.22 14.01
N HIS A 687 -16.49 38.00 14.35
CA HIS A 687 -15.09 37.73 14.69
C HIS A 687 -14.16 37.89 13.48
N LEU A 688 -14.59 37.44 12.31
CA LEU A 688 -13.79 37.54 11.10
C LEU A 688 -13.64 39.00 10.65
N ALA A 689 -14.73 39.78 10.75
CA ALA A 689 -14.69 41.20 10.46
C ALA A 689 -13.75 41.97 11.41
N ALA A 690 -13.76 41.62 12.71
CA ALA A 690 -12.83 42.17 13.69
C ALA A 690 -11.37 41.80 13.38
N LEU A 691 -11.11 40.55 13.00
CA LEU A 691 -9.78 40.07 12.62
C LEU A 691 -9.24 40.84 11.41
N VAL A 692 -10.00 40.92 10.31
CA VAL A 692 -9.61 41.65 9.10
C VAL A 692 -9.35 43.14 9.41
N THR A 693 -10.21 43.76 10.23
CA THR A 693 -10.03 45.17 10.65
C THR A 693 -8.73 45.36 11.44
N SER A 694 -8.41 44.43 12.35
CA SER A 694 -7.16 44.47 13.12
C SER A 694 -5.91 44.33 12.24
N VAL A 695 -5.99 43.52 11.19
CA VAL A 695 -4.92 43.33 10.22
C VAL A 695 -4.72 44.59 9.37
N TYR A 696 -5.79 45.21 8.87
CA TYR A 696 -5.68 46.49 8.14
C TYR A 696 -5.16 47.63 9.04
N ALA A 697 -5.51 47.65 10.32
CA ALA A 697 -4.97 48.62 11.26
C ALA A 697 -3.44 48.49 11.43
N THR A 698 -2.94 47.25 11.44
CA THR A 698 -1.54 46.91 11.71
C THR A 698 -0.66 47.01 10.46
N TYR A 699 -1.10 46.42 9.34
CA TYR A 699 -0.30 46.27 8.12
C TYR A 699 -0.80 47.12 6.94
N GLY A 700 -2.03 47.63 7.00
CA GLY A 700 -2.69 48.29 5.88
C GLY A 700 -2.23 49.72 5.61
N THR A 701 -2.49 50.18 4.38
CA THR A 701 -2.30 51.56 3.96
C THR A 701 -3.32 52.51 4.60
N ALA A 702 -3.15 53.83 4.47
CA ALA A 702 -4.12 54.80 4.96
C ALA A 702 -5.53 54.63 4.33
N GLY A 703 -5.61 54.04 3.13
CA GLY A 703 -6.88 53.68 2.48
C GLY A 703 -7.51 52.43 3.10
N ASP A 704 -6.70 51.39 3.37
CA ASP A 704 -7.17 50.14 4.01
C ASP A 704 -7.76 50.41 5.41
N LYS A 705 -7.12 51.30 6.19
CA LYS A 705 -7.58 51.68 7.54
C LYS A 705 -8.93 52.39 7.58
N LYS A 706 -9.36 52.97 6.45
CA LYS A 706 -10.65 53.66 6.33
C LYS A 706 -11.75 52.76 5.79
N ARG A 707 -11.42 51.54 5.34
CA ARG A 707 -12.39 50.63 4.72
C ARG A 707 -13.23 49.93 5.78
N SER A 708 -14.55 50.02 5.65
CA SER A 708 -15.51 49.20 6.41
C SER A 708 -15.54 47.80 5.82
N VAL A 709 -15.13 46.79 6.59
CA VAL A 709 -15.18 45.38 6.16
C VAL A 709 -16.61 44.88 6.01
N ALA A 710 -17.59 45.50 6.67
CA ALA A 710 -19.00 45.09 6.61
C ALA A 710 -19.75 45.58 5.35
N GLU A 711 -19.23 46.60 4.67
CA GLU A 711 -19.91 47.29 3.55
C GLU A 711 -19.12 47.23 2.23
N ALA A 712 -17.92 46.65 2.25
CA ALA A 712 -17.04 46.61 1.09
C ALA A 712 -17.61 45.70 -0.02
N ARG A 713 -17.73 46.23 -1.24
CA ARG A 713 -18.07 45.42 -2.42
C ARG A 713 -16.80 44.75 -2.96
N PRO A 714 -16.91 43.60 -3.67
CA PRO A 714 -15.77 42.95 -4.31
C PRO A 714 -14.95 43.87 -5.23
N GLU A 715 -15.62 44.83 -5.86
CA GLU A 715 -15.02 45.83 -6.77
C GLU A 715 -14.17 46.89 -6.05
N ASP A 716 -14.29 47.02 -4.72
CA ASP A 716 -13.61 48.05 -3.93
C ASP A 716 -12.23 47.60 -3.42
N LEU A 717 -11.77 46.39 -3.73
CA LEU A 717 -10.51 45.85 -3.22
C LEU A 717 -9.28 46.44 -3.93
N PRO A 718 -8.17 46.66 -3.19
CA PRO A 718 -7.00 47.31 -3.74
C PRO A 718 -6.18 46.27 -4.50
N VAL A 719 -5.74 46.62 -5.71
CA VAL A 719 -4.77 45.77 -6.42
C VAL A 719 -3.41 45.92 -5.76
N ARG A 720 -2.90 44.83 -5.18
CA ARG A 720 -1.62 44.82 -4.45
C ARG A 720 -0.44 44.26 -5.26
N GLU A 721 -0.71 43.57 -6.37
CA GLU A 721 0.28 42.85 -7.17
C GLU A 721 0.20 43.23 -8.66
N THR A 722 1.31 43.10 -9.36
CA THR A 722 1.41 43.31 -10.81
C THR A 722 1.97 42.07 -11.50
N CYS A 723 1.58 41.88 -12.76
CA CYS A 723 2.01 40.76 -13.58
C CYS A 723 3.51 40.87 -13.90
N GLY A 724 4.30 39.83 -13.60
CA GLY A 724 5.73 39.81 -13.92
C GLY A 724 6.04 39.88 -15.43
N LEU A 725 5.08 39.52 -16.29
CA LEU A 725 5.25 39.53 -17.75
C LEU A 725 4.92 40.88 -18.40
N CYS A 726 3.88 41.57 -17.93
CA CYS A 726 3.35 42.77 -18.60
C CYS A 726 3.13 43.98 -17.68
N ALA A 727 3.48 43.87 -16.39
CA ALA A 727 3.27 44.88 -15.35
C ALA A 727 1.81 45.32 -15.14
N ALA A 728 0.83 44.70 -15.81
CA ALA A 728 -0.59 44.97 -15.61
C ALA A 728 -1.04 44.58 -14.19
N PRO A 729 -2.10 45.24 -13.66
CA PRO A 729 -2.65 44.89 -12.35
C PRO A 729 -3.15 43.44 -12.33
N VAL A 730 -3.02 42.77 -11.19
CA VAL A 730 -3.55 41.43 -10.96
C VAL A 730 -4.64 41.50 -9.89
N PRO A 731 -5.93 41.57 -10.27
CA PRO A 731 -7.01 41.64 -9.30
C PRO A 731 -7.12 40.35 -8.48
N LEU A 732 -7.61 40.48 -7.25
CA LEU A 732 -7.95 39.34 -6.40
C LEU A 732 -9.39 38.92 -6.73
N THR A 733 -9.57 37.68 -7.17
CA THR A 733 -10.89 37.12 -7.51
C THR A 733 -11.19 35.91 -6.63
N ALA A 734 -12.43 35.42 -6.72
CA ALA A 734 -12.86 34.23 -6.00
C ALA A 734 -12.10 32.95 -6.45
N ARG A 735 -11.51 32.93 -7.66
CA ARG A 735 -10.55 31.89 -8.09
C ARG A 735 -9.14 32.30 -7.67
N VAL A 736 -8.86 32.19 -6.38
CA VAL A 736 -7.66 32.81 -5.79
C VAL A 736 -6.35 32.28 -6.36
N LEU A 737 -6.23 30.98 -6.64
CA LEU A 737 -4.95 30.37 -7.03
C LEU A 737 -4.59 30.51 -8.51
N GLU A 738 -5.58 30.75 -9.36
CA GLU A 738 -5.43 30.91 -10.81
C GLU A 738 -5.77 32.36 -11.23
N PRO A 739 -5.01 33.39 -10.79
CA PRO A 739 -5.26 34.75 -11.23
C PRO A 739 -5.02 34.94 -12.73
N VAL A 740 -5.83 35.83 -13.28
CA VAL A 740 -5.64 36.38 -14.62
C VAL A 740 -5.36 37.86 -14.47
N CYS A 741 -4.31 38.37 -15.11
CA CYS A 741 -4.07 39.81 -15.13
C CYS A 741 -5.05 40.53 -16.08
N ASP A 742 -5.15 41.85 -15.99
CA ASP A 742 -6.08 42.62 -16.84
C ASP A 742 -5.83 42.45 -18.36
N ASN A 743 -4.60 42.06 -18.74
CA ASN A 743 -4.23 41.75 -20.12
C ASN A 743 -4.44 40.28 -20.53
N GLY A 744 -5.02 39.45 -19.66
CA GLY A 744 -5.37 38.06 -19.97
C GLY A 744 -4.28 37.01 -19.74
N HIS A 745 -3.15 37.34 -19.09
CA HIS A 745 -2.14 36.34 -18.75
C HIS A 745 -2.56 35.54 -17.51
N ALA A 746 -2.58 34.21 -17.64
CA ALA A 746 -2.77 33.29 -16.51
C ALA A 746 -1.48 33.20 -15.69
N LEU A 747 -1.62 33.33 -14.37
CA LEU A 747 -0.55 33.30 -13.39
C LEU A 747 -0.92 32.31 -12.27
N GLU A 748 0.05 31.91 -11.45
CA GLU A 748 -0.12 30.97 -10.34
C GLU A 748 0.16 31.68 -9.00
N ARG A 749 -0.68 31.45 -7.98
CA ARG A 749 -0.40 31.91 -6.60
C ARG A 749 0.07 30.78 -5.71
N CYS A 750 0.98 31.12 -4.80
CA CYS A 750 1.40 30.23 -3.73
C CYS A 750 0.22 29.92 -2.80
N PHE A 751 -0.16 28.64 -2.66
CA PHE A 751 -1.27 28.26 -1.76
C PHE A 751 -1.00 28.54 -0.27
N ARG A 752 0.25 28.84 0.11
CA ARG A 752 0.60 29.24 1.48
C ARG A 752 0.48 30.74 1.72
N THR A 753 1.06 31.54 0.83
CA THR A 753 1.22 32.98 1.04
C THR A 753 0.23 33.82 0.24
N LEU A 754 -0.47 33.22 -0.74
CA LEU A 754 -1.28 33.86 -1.76
C LEU A 754 -0.51 34.89 -2.61
N VAL A 755 0.81 34.91 -2.55
CA VAL A 755 1.62 35.77 -3.42
C VAL A 755 1.79 35.12 -4.78
N VAL A 756 1.72 35.90 -5.86
CA VAL A 756 1.99 35.42 -7.22
C VAL A 756 3.41 34.85 -7.30
N ILE A 757 3.53 33.66 -7.88
CA ILE A 757 4.82 32.97 -8.00
C ILE A 757 5.62 33.63 -9.11
N ASP A 758 6.84 34.05 -8.78
CA ASP A 758 7.80 34.54 -9.75
C ASP A 758 8.44 33.37 -10.50
N SER A 759 8.43 33.42 -11.83
CA SER A 759 9.11 32.48 -12.72
C SER A 759 10.61 32.33 -12.43
N ALA A 760 11.24 33.30 -11.77
CA ALA A 760 12.66 33.26 -11.38
C ALA A 760 12.93 32.54 -10.03
N ALA A 761 11.91 31.96 -9.40
CA ALA A 761 12.09 31.25 -8.13
C ALA A 761 12.90 29.95 -8.32
N ALA A 762 14.10 29.90 -7.74
CA ALA A 762 15.02 28.74 -7.86
C ALA A 762 14.50 27.44 -7.21
N VAL A 763 13.55 27.54 -6.26
CA VAL A 763 12.98 26.37 -5.56
C VAL A 763 11.48 26.54 -5.45
N LEU A 764 10.74 25.59 -6.03
CA LEU A 764 9.28 25.53 -6.00
C LEU A 764 8.82 24.19 -5.44
N TRP A 765 7.64 24.19 -4.83
CA TRP A 765 6.96 22.98 -4.40
C TRP A 765 5.71 22.82 -5.24
N LYS A 766 5.55 21.66 -5.87
CA LYS A 766 4.32 21.33 -6.62
C LYS A 766 3.59 20.20 -5.90
N CYS A 767 2.29 20.37 -5.66
CA CYS A 767 1.45 19.29 -5.19
C CYS A 767 1.24 18.26 -6.30
N MET A 768 1.51 16.98 -6.02
CA MET A 768 1.32 15.93 -7.03
C MET A 768 -0.15 15.57 -7.26
N VAL A 769 -1.07 15.95 -6.35
CA VAL A 769 -2.50 15.59 -6.45
C VAL A 769 -3.35 16.71 -7.05
N CYS A 770 -3.23 17.95 -6.57
CA CYS A 770 -4.02 19.08 -7.08
C CYS A 770 -3.23 20.06 -7.94
N GLU A 771 -1.95 19.77 -8.22
CA GLU A 771 -1.05 20.58 -9.05
C GLU A 771 -0.73 22.00 -8.58
N ALA A 772 -1.30 22.42 -7.44
CA ALA A 772 -1.03 23.71 -6.86
C ALA A 772 0.44 23.89 -6.45
N PHE A 773 0.91 25.12 -6.58
CA PHE A 773 2.30 25.49 -6.32
C PHE A 773 2.47 26.24 -5.00
N ALA A 774 3.65 26.09 -4.40
CA ALA A 774 4.10 26.89 -3.27
C ALA A 774 5.57 27.29 -3.42
N THR A 775 5.90 28.48 -2.93
CA THR A 775 7.28 28.97 -2.85
C THR A 775 7.84 28.71 -1.46
N GLY A 776 9.04 28.13 -1.40
CA GLY A 776 9.75 27.85 -0.15
C GLY A 776 10.51 29.08 0.34
N ARG A 777 9.82 30.01 1.02
CA ARG A 777 10.38 30.94 2.02
C ARG A 777 9.29 31.87 2.54
N ASP A 778 8.78 31.56 3.72
CA ASP A 778 8.68 32.59 4.76
C ASP A 778 9.62 32.14 5.88
N LYS A 779 10.75 32.83 6.03
CA LYS A 779 11.61 32.71 7.22
C LYS A 779 10.91 33.23 8.49
N ASP A 780 9.73 33.85 8.32
CA ASP A 780 8.90 34.41 9.37
C ASP A 780 7.79 33.42 9.83
N ASP A 781 7.51 32.34 9.07
CA ASP A 781 6.79 31.17 9.57
C ASP A 781 7.79 30.29 10.35
N ASN A 782 8.36 30.88 11.40
CA ASN A 782 8.74 30.10 12.56
C ASN A 782 7.41 29.60 13.16
N ASP A 783 6.87 28.51 12.62
CA ASP A 783 6.35 27.43 13.47
C ASP A 783 7.56 26.84 14.23
N ASP A 784 8.26 27.71 14.96
CA ASP A 784 9.17 27.34 16.00
C ASP A 784 8.20 26.94 17.10
N ASP A 785 7.88 25.65 17.15
CA ASP A 785 7.31 24.97 18.32
C ASP A 785 8.29 25.11 19.50
N GLY A 786 8.76 26.32 19.82
CA GLY A 786 9.76 26.65 20.84
C GLY A 786 11.07 25.86 20.82
N ASN A 787 11.31 24.96 19.87
CA ASN A 787 12.31 23.89 19.99
C ASN A 787 13.47 23.96 19.00
N GLY A 788 13.56 24.98 18.13
CA GLY A 788 14.75 25.18 17.30
C GLY A 788 15.12 23.99 16.40
N GLN A 789 14.13 23.22 15.93
CA GLN A 789 14.36 22.10 15.03
C GLN A 789 14.54 22.58 13.57
N PRO A 790 15.51 22.04 12.82
CA PRO A 790 15.68 22.34 11.40
C PRO A 790 14.46 21.89 10.59
N GLN A 791 13.98 22.77 9.70
CA GLN A 791 12.75 22.62 8.92
C GLN A 791 12.62 21.26 8.21
N LEU A 792 11.46 20.62 8.41
CA LEU A 792 11.03 19.37 7.77
C LEU A 792 11.23 19.42 6.23
N PRO A 793 11.83 18.40 5.60
CA PRO A 793 11.97 18.30 4.14
C PRO A 793 10.65 17.97 3.41
N VAL A 794 9.51 18.03 4.10
CA VAL A 794 8.22 17.54 3.62
C VAL A 794 7.19 18.66 3.73
N LEU A 795 6.67 19.11 2.59
CA LEU A 795 5.61 20.12 2.53
C LEU A 795 4.26 19.46 2.27
N VAL A 796 3.26 19.76 3.09
CA VAL A 796 1.87 19.31 2.89
C VAL A 796 1.05 20.41 2.21
N CYS A 797 0.30 20.05 1.18
CA CYS A 797 -0.55 20.96 0.44
C CYS A 797 -1.76 21.39 1.26
N ARG A 798 -2.00 22.69 1.41
CA ARG A 798 -3.17 23.21 2.15
C ARG A 798 -4.51 22.90 1.46
N LEU A 799 -4.51 22.66 0.15
CA LEU A 799 -5.74 22.41 -0.61
C LEU A 799 -6.23 20.98 -0.51
N CYS A 800 -5.34 20.02 -0.69
CA CYS A 800 -5.71 18.61 -0.72
C CYS A 800 -5.18 17.83 0.48
N GLY A 801 -4.24 18.37 1.27
CA GLY A 801 -3.61 17.62 2.35
C GLY A 801 -2.58 16.58 1.88
N SER A 802 -2.27 16.53 0.57
CA SER A 802 -1.24 15.63 0.03
C SER A 802 0.16 16.23 0.11
N TYR A 803 1.17 15.38 -0.02
CA TYR A 803 2.57 15.79 -0.03
C TYR A 803 2.95 16.51 -1.34
N CYS A 804 3.73 17.59 -1.21
CA CYS A 804 4.29 18.33 -2.32
C CYS A 804 5.71 17.84 -2.63
N GLN A 805 6.03 17.81 -3.93
CA GLN A 805 7.38 17.55 -4.42
C GLN A 805 8.16 18.86 -4.54
N ARG A 806 9.40 18.87 -4.04
CA ARG A 806 10.35 19.95 -4.29
C ARG A 806 10.87 19.84 -5.73
N ILE A 807 10.76 20.92 -6.48
CA ILE A 807 11.27 21.09 -7.84
C ILE A 807 12.32 22.19 -7.78
N GLU A 808 13.53 21.85 -8.21
CA GLU A 808 14.61 22.79 -8.44
C GLU A 808 14.78 22.93 -9.95
N TYR A 809 14.74 24.16 -10.43
CA TYR A 809 14.84 24.52 -11.84
C TYR A 809 16.26 24.92 -12.22
#